data_AF-A0AAW0UDB6-F1
#
_entry.id   AF-A0AAW0UDB6-F1
#
_cell.length_a   1.000
_cell.length_b   1.000
_cell.length_c   1.000
_cell.angle_alpha   90.00
_cell.angle_beta   90.00
_cell.angle_gamma   90.00
#
_symmetry.space_group_name_H-M   'P 1'
#
loop_
_entity.id
_entity.type
_entity.pdbx_description
1 polymer ?
#
loop_
_entity_poly.entity_id
_entity_poly.type
_entity_poly.pdbx_seq_one_letter_code
_entity_poly.pdbx_strand_id
1 'polypeptide(L)'
;MKLLVVFALVALSAAAPWSGYMSDEPDGVPTYQKQHDVNYVFYKIFERLRDNRLADKATSFNPVGDISMYKDGGVAVRHLMDELTHGRLLEKKHWAVATNKRHLEEAIMLFEVFMQCKDWNCVASNGAYFRERVNEEEFIYAAYHAIKHSPLTQHVVLPAMYEVKPHHFTKTQVIEEAYEAKEMRLRNIIFQNNFTGTPNDIEHRVAYYREDIGVGTHHLMIHLENPFWWKDTYGYHIDRKGENFFYAYHQLLNRYEAERISNYLPPLQELKLDEPLKEGFTPQTTYKFGPPFPIRNDDIHLHDVDKIGRIHEIVHMEDRIHDAIAHGYVEDEQGNKINIENDHGIDILGDIIQSSMYSPNRKYYGNLTTLAYTLLDHQTDPKNKYDTPPGVLAHLETLPRDPAAWRLHKRIDNIFREHIDSLPPYTKEQLVFPGITVADIQIQGNLETYFEEYKYDLINAFNDNTTQTEFYDIYATMPRLNHKEFTYKIKVQNNNGSPKKSVIRILAMPYRDGNGAIIPFDEGRWLAIEMDLFVKTLTPGDNEITRKSSEASITVPDVPTYKTLVEMTESRQTLEMYESATGIPNRLLLPKGNEEGVQFRLLVAVTDAQQDVNDESIITMNKYHHYGVRGVQPDKRPFGYPLDRRVPDEHIVDEVPNIKETMVKVYNHNIFIPIPHN
;
A
#
# COMPACT_ATOMS: atom_id res chain seq x y z
N MET A 1 -58.09 -21.52 -9.85
CA MET A 1 -57.49 -22.51 -10.78
C MET A 1 -56.57 -21.71 -11.69
N LYS A 2 -55.24 -21.89 -11.58
CA LYS A 2 -54.45 -22.69 -12.53
C LYS A 2 -54.54 -22.10 -13.96
N LEU A 3 -53.50 -21.79 -14.70
CA LEU A 3 -52.04 -21.96 -14.61
C LEU A 3 -51.50 -21.35 -15.94
N LEU A 4 -50.25 -20.85 -15.95
CA LEU A 4 -49.19 -21.03 -16.98
C LEU A 4 -49.53 -20.97 -18.49
N VAL A 5 -48.74 -20.46 -19.43
CA VAL A 5 -47.42 -19.78 -19.55
C VAL A 5 -47.19 -19.66 -21.09
N VAL A 6 -46.51 -18.69 -21.72
CA VAL A 6 -45.05 -18.58 -21.98
C VAL A 6 -44.89 -17.62 -23.18
N PHE A 7 -43.93 -16.70 -23.05
CA PHE A 7 -43.03 -16.07 -24.04
C PHE A 7 -43.56 -15.44 -25.33
N ALA A 8 -43.36 -14.12 -25.45
CA ALA A 8 -42.27 -13.52 -26.22
C ALA A 8 -42.48 -12.00 -26.30
N LEU A 9 -41.51 -11.20 -25.82
CA LEU A 9 -41.15 -9.85 -26.30
C LEU A 9 -40.18 -9.21 -25.29
N VAL A 10 -38.90 -9.40 -25.54
CA VAL A 10 -37.84 -8.51 -25.04
C VAL A 10 -37.40 -7.69 -26.24
N ALA A 11 -37.89 -6.45 -26.32
CA ALA A 11 -37.23 -5.36 -27.02
C ALA A 11 -37.89 -4.03 -26.63
N LEU A 12 -37.04 -3.12 -26.15
CA LEU A 12 -37.18 -1.66 -26.12
C LEU A 12 -37.86 -0.98 -24.91
N SER A 13 -37.13 0.06 -24.47
CA SER A 13 -37.41 1.12 -23.48
C SER A 13 -37.20 0.72 -22.01
N ALA A 14 -36.38 1.40 -21.18
CA ALA A 14 -35.94 2.79 -21.25
C ALA A 14 -34.42 2.95 -21.00
N ALA A 15 -33.77 3.68 -21.92
CA ALA A 15 -32.48 4.30 -21.69
C ALA A 15 -32.66 5.48 -20.72
N ALA A 16 -32.14 5.34 -19.51
CA ALA A 16 -31.76 6.50 -18.69
C ALA A 16 -30.38 6.98 -19.19
N PRO A 17 -30.09 8.29 -19.24
CA PRO A 17 -28.79 8.78 -19.66
C PRO A 17 -27.74 8.33 -18.64
N TRP A 18 -26.79 7.51 -19.10
CA TRP A 18 -25.62 7.08 -18.34
C TRP A 18 -24.69 8.28 -18.17
N SER A 19 -24.62 8.83 -16.96
CA SER A 19 -23.79 9.99 -16.60
C SER A 19 -22.34 9.64 -16.22
N GLY A 20 -21.87 8.41 -16.48
CA GLY A 20 -20.56 7.93 -16.02
C GLY A 20 -19.38 8.15 -16.98
N TYR A 21 -19.63 8.58 -18.22
CA TYR A 21 -18.58 8.62 -19.27
C TYR A 21 -18.55 9.88 -20.14
N MET A 22 -19.40 10.86 -19.84
CA MET A 22 -19.40 12.17 -20.49
C MET A 22 -19.04 13.26 -19.48
N SER A 23 -17.98 13.05 -18.69
CA SER A 23 -17.24 14.19 -18.16
C SER A 23 -16.62 14.91 -19.37
N ASP A 24 -16.85 16.22 -19.49
CA ASP A 24 -16.04 17.07 -20.35
C ASP A 24 -14.62 17.08 -19.75
N GLU A 25 -13.85 16.02 -20.05
CA GLU A 25 -12.46 15.89 -19.61
C GLU A 25 -11.69 17.14 -20.08
N PRO A 26 -10.87 17.78 -19.21
CA PRO A 26 -10.25 19.06 -19.53
C PRO A 26 -9.39 19.06 -20.80
N ASP A 27 -8.88 17.89 -21.20
CA ASP A 27 -8.05 17.68 -22.37
C ASP A 27 -8.81 17.04 -23.56
N GLY A 28 -10.12 16.81 -23.44
CA GLY A 28 -10.97 16.27 -24.49
C GLY A 28 -10.74 14.79 -24.82
N VAL A 29 -9.90 14.07 -24.06
CA VAL A 29 -9.68 12.63 -24.24
C VAL A 29 -10.53 11.85 -23.24
N PRO A 30 -11.42 10.95 -23.69
CA PRO A 30 -12.25 10.17 -22.77
C PRO A 30 -11.43 9.25 -21.86
N THR A 31 -11.85 9.09 -20.60
CA THR A 31 -11.19 8.23 -19.60
C THR A 31 -10.99 6.79 -20.07
N TYR A 32 -11.94 6.20 -20.79
CA TYR A 32 -11.78 4.84 -21.34
C TYR A 32 -10.59 4.74 -22.31
N GLN A 33 -10.30 5.80 -23.07
CA GLN A 33 -9.15 5.83 -23.98
C GLN A 33 -7.84 5.99 -23.20
N LYS A 34 -7.85 6.78 -22.12
CA LYS A 34 -6.71 6.90 -21.20
C LYS A 34 -6.40 5.55 -20.54
N GLN A 35 -7.45 4.88 -20.05
CA GLN A 35 -7.35 3.53 -19.48
C GLN A 35 -6.88 2.50 -20.49
N HIS A 36 -7.38 2.54 -21.73
CA HIS A 36 -6.92 1.66 -22.81
C HIS A 36 -5.41 1.83 -22.99
N ASP A 37 -4.92 3.06 -23.12
CA ASP A 37 -3.48 3.31 -23.32
C ASP A 37 -2.63 2.80 -22.17
N VAL A 38 -3.07 2.99 -20.93
CA VAL A 38 -2.39 2.45 -19.75
C VAL A 38 -2.40 0.91 -19.76
N ASN A 39 -3.52 0.27 -20.09
CA ASN A 39 -3.57 -1.18 -20.21
C ASN A 39 -2.66 -1.70 -21.32
N TYR A 40 -2.49 -1.00 -22.45
CA TYR A 40 -1.65 -1.51 -23.53
C TYR A 40 -0.17 -1.11 -23.40
N VAL A 41 0.16 -0.06 -22.62
CA VAL A 41 1.55 0.29 -22.32
C VAL A 41 2.18 -0.73 -21.35
N PHE A 42 1.41 -1.28 -20.40
CA PHE A 42 1.91 -2.31 -19.49
C PHE A 42 1.75 -3.75 -20.01
N TYR A 43 0.98 -3.94 -21.10
CA TYR A 43 0.79 -5.26 -21.67
C TYR A 43 2.09 -5.70 -22.33
N LYS A 44 2.53 -6.92 -21.98
CA LYS A 44 3.76 -7.54 -22.50
C LYS A 44 4.94 -6.58 -22.41
N ILE A 45 5.13 -5.96 -21.24
CA ILE A 45 6.07 -4.85 -21.01
C ILE A 45 7.50 -5.15 -21.47
N PHE A 46 7.91 -6.42 -21.43
CA PHE A 46 9.22 -6.92 -21.86
C PHE A 46 9.37 -7.16 -23.38
N GLU A 47 8.35 -6.83 -24.16
CA GLU A 47 8.30 -6.93 -25.62
C GLU A 47 7.95 -5.59 -26.27
N ARG A 48 7.96 -5.53 -27.61
CA ARG A 48 7.48 -4.35 -28.34
C ARG A 48 5.98 -4.14 -28.14
N LEU A 49 5.56 -2.87 -28.20
CA LEU A 49 4.16 -2.47 -28.18
C LEU A 49 3.35 -3.21 -29.25
N ARG A 50 2.19 -3.72 -28.85
CA ARG A 50 1.25 -4.43 -29.73
C ARG A 50 0.06 -3.58 -30.16
N ASP A 51 -0.32 -2.59 -29.38
CA ASP A 51 -1.33 -1.62 -29.81
C ASP A 51 -0.78 -0.78 -30.96
N ASN A 52 -1.46 -0.82 -32.11
CA ASN A 52 -0.98 -0.15 -33.33
C ASN A 52 -0.81 1.36 -33.13
N ARG A 53 -1.71 2.00 -32.37
CA ARG A 53 -1.68 3.45 -32.17
C ARG A 53 -0.49 3.86 -31.29
N LEU A 54 -0.24 3.12 -30.22
CA LEU A 54 0.94 3.32 -29.38
C LEU A 54 2.23 2.96 -30.13
N ALA A 55 2.25 1.89 -30.92
CA ALA A 55 3.41 1.52 -31.74
C ALA A 55 3.75 2.60 -32.79
N ASP A 56 2.74 3.18 -33.45
CA ASP A 56 2.91 4.30 -34.38
C ASP A 56 3.46 5.54 -33.66
N LYS A 57 2.98 5.83 -32.45
CA LYS A 57 3.54 6.90 -31.61
C LYS A 57 5.00 6.62 -31.25
N ALA A 58 5.33 5.42 -30.82
CA ALA A 58 6.68 5.05 -30.40
C ALA A 58 7.73 5.19 -31.53
N THR A 59 7.30 5.04 -32.79
CA THR A 59 8.16 5.14 -33.96
C THR A 59 8.22 6.54 -34.56
N SER A 60 7.11 7.27 -34.59
CA SER A 60 7.01 8.57 -35.27
C SER A 60 7.21 9.79 -34.36
N PHE A 61 7.03 9.64 -33.04
CA PHE A 61 7.13 10.75 -32.10
C PHE A 61 8.57 11.20 -31.89
N ASN A 62 8.79 12.52 -31.92
CA ASN A 62 10.04 13.15 -31.50
C ASN A 62 9.78 13.93 -30.19
N PRO A 63 10.28 13.45 -29.03
CA PRO A 63 10.00 14.07 -27.74
C PRO A 63 10.42 15.55 -27.62
N VAL A 64 11.43 15.96 -28.40
CA VAL A 64 11.95 17.34 -28.44
C VAL A 64 11.49 18.12 -29.68
N GLY A 65 10.65 17.52 -30.53
CA GLY A 65 10.18 18.12 -31.78
C GLY A 65 9.21 19.28 -31.57
N ASP A 66 8.39 19.20 -30.53
CA ASP A 66 7.52 20.29 -30.08
C ASP A 66 7.58 20.40 -28.55
N ILE A 67 8.39 21.33 -28.05
CA ILE A 67 8.55 21.56 -26.62
C ILE A 67 7.36 22.30 -25.97
N SER A 68 6.41 22.79 -26.78
CA SER A 68 5.25 23.55 -26.26
C SER A 68 4.24 22.65 -25.54
N MET A 69 4.29 21.33 -25.73
CA MET A 69 3.45 20.34 -25.03
C MET A 69 3.84 20.14 -23.56
N TYR A 70 4.98 20.67 -23.12
CA TYR A 70 5.47 20.58 -21.75
C TYR A 70 5.31 21.92 -21.01
N LYS A 71 4.98 21.86 -19.71
CA LYS A 71 4.81 23.02 -18.83
C LYS A 71 6.13 23.74 -18.55
N ASP A 72 7.25 23.02 -18.57
CA ASP A 72 8.61 23.53 -18.32
C ASP A 72 9.34 24.01 -19.60
N GLY A 73 8.66 24.07 -20.74
CA GLY A 73 9.29 24.40 -22.02
C GLY A 73 10.27 23.34 -22.52
N GLY A 74 10.10 22.08 -22.10
CA GLY A 74 10.84 20.91 -22.57
C GLY A 74 12.20 20.71 -21.89
N VAL A 75 12.40 21.23 -20.68
CA VAL A 75 13.66 21.06 -19.93
C VAL A 75 13.87 19.60 -19.54
N ALA A 76 12.89 18.98 -18.88
CA ALA A 76 12.93 17.59 -18.43
C ALA A 76 13.15 16.62 -19.62
N VAL A 77 12.37 16.78 -20.70
CA VAL A 77 12.47 15.89 -21.86
C VAL A 77 13.80 16.03 -22.59
N ARG A 78 14.36 17.25 -22.69
CA ARG A 78 15.69 17.45 -23.27
C ARG A 78 16.77 16.79 -22.43
N HIS A 79 16.66 16.86 -21.11
CA HIS A 79 17.61 16.20 -20.20
C HIS A 79 17.57 14.67 -20.36
N LEU A 80 16.39 14.06 -20.32
CA LEU A 80 16.26 12.61 -20.52
C LEU A 80 16.72 12.18 -21.92
N MET A 81 16.38 12.95 -22.95
CA MET A 81 16.85 12.68 -24.32
C MET A 81 18.37 12.79 -24.45
N ASP A 82 19.02 13.69 -23.71
CA ASP A 82 20.48 13.80 -23.67
C ASP A 82 21.11 12.54 -23.08
N GLU A 83 20.60 12.03 -21.95
CA GLU A 83 21.07 10.77 -21.36
C GLU A 83 20.85 9.58 -22.31
N LEU A 84 19.66 9.50 -22.93
CA LEU A 84 19.30 8.43 -23.86
C LEU A 84 20.18 8.43 -25.11
N THR A 85 20.35 9.59 -25.76
CA THR A 85 21.10 9.69 -27.03
C THR A 85 22.60 9.47 -26.87
N HIS A 86 23.13 9.71 -25.67
CA HIS A 86 24.52 9.42 -25.33
C HIS A 86 24.71 8.01 -24.72
N GLY A 87 23.65 7.20 -24.61
CA GLY A 87 23.74 5.83 -24.10
C GLY A 87 24.14 5.74 -22.62
N ARG A 88 23.66 6.68 -21.79
CA ARG A 88 23.95 6.74 -20.36
C ARG A 88 22.84 6.16 -19.47
N LEU A 89 21.73 5.72 -20.06
CA LEU A 89 20.66 5.04 -19.34
C LEU A 89 20.94 3.55 -19.18
N LEU A 90 20.34 2.93 -18.18
CA LEU A 90 20.36 1.50 -17.91
C LEU A 90 19.85 0.74 -19.14
N GLU A 91 20.52 -0.38 -19.44
CA GLU A 91 20.13 -1.21 -20.56
C GLU A 91 18.76 -1.89 -20.32
N LYS A 92 18.04 -2.14 -21.40
CA LYS A 92 16.80 -2.93 -21.37
C LYS A 92 17.10 -4.37 -20.96
N LYS A 93 16.08 -5.06 -20.44
CA LYS A 93 16.18 -6.46 -19.99
C LYS A 93 17.21 -6.66 -18.89
N HIS A 94 17.24 -5.71 -17.96
CA HIS A 94 18.05 -5.75 -16.75
C HIS A 94 17.15 -5.42 -15.56
N TRP A 95 17.44 -5.95 -14.38
CA TRP A 95 16.72 -5.55 -13.16
C TRP A 95 17.04 -4.09 -12.81
N ALA A 96 16.06 -3.37 -12.26
CA ALA A 96 16.28 -2.05 -11.67
C ALA A 96 15.59 -1.97 -10.30
N VAL A 97 16.11 -1.12 -9.41
CA VAL A 97 15.66 -1.00 -8.02
C VAL A 97 15.76 0.45 -7.55
N ALA A 98 14.77 0.92 -6.80
CA ALA A 98 14.73 2.29 -6.29
C ALA A 98 15.80 2.58 -5.21
N THR A 99 16.38 1.53 -4.61
CA THR A 99 17.49 1.65 -3.66
C THR A 99 18.82 1.95 -4.34
N ASN A 100 18.96 1.67 -5.64
CA ASN A 100 20.11 2.12 -6.42
C ASN A 100 19.90 3.57 -6.86
N LYS A 101 20.82 4.45 -6.44
CA LYS A 101 20.73 5.89 -6.69
C LYS A 101 20.61 6.24 -8.18
N ARG A 102 21.34 5.53 -9.05
CA ARG A 102 21.33 5.83 -10.49
C ARG A 102 20.04 5.33 -11.15
N HIS A 103 19.61 4.12 -10.83
CA HIS A 103 18.33 3.59 -11.35
C HIS A 103 17.15 4.48 -10.94
N LEU A 104 17.14 4.94 -9.69
CA LEU A 104 16.12 5.88 -9.21
C LEU A 104 16.19 7.23 -9.93
N GLU A 105 17.39 7.78 -10.14
CA GLU A 105 17.58 9.04 -10.87
C GLU A 105 17.01 8.96 -12.29
N GLU A 106 17.33 7.89 -13.02
CA GLU A 106 16.85 7.67 -14.39
C GLU A 106 15.31 7.51 -14.45
N ALA A 107 14.73 6.75 -13.53
CA ALA A 107 13.27 6.63 -13.42
C ALA A 107 12.61 7.97 -13.08
N ILE A 108 13.21 8.79 -12.21
CA ILE A 108 12.72 10.14 -11.88
C ILE A 108 12.79 11.06 -13.10
N MET A 109 13.84 10.98 -13.94
CA MET A 109 13.91 11.78 -15.17
C MET A 109 12.71 11.50 -16.08
N LEU A 110 12.30 10.23 -16.23
CA LEU A 110 11.13 9.86 -17.01
C LEU A 110 9.81 10.29 -16.34
N PHE A 111 9.71 10.14 -15.03
CA PHE A 111 8.57 10.65 -14.26
C PHE A 111 8.41 12.16 -14.46
N GLU A 112 9.49 12.94 -14.42
CA GLU A 112 9.48 14.38 -14.63
C GLU A 112 8.95 14.72 -16.03
N VAL A 113 9.33 13.99 -17.08
CA VAL A 113 8.76 14.19 -18.42
C VAL A 113 7.24 14.04 -18.42
N PHE A 114 6.72 12.97 -17.81
CA PHE A 114 5.27 12.74 -17.72
C PHE A 114 4.57 13.84 -16.94
N MET A 115 5.13 14.26 -15.80
CA MET A 115 4.55 15.32 -14.98
C MET A 115 4.57 16.68 -15.65
N GLN A 116 5.43 16.92 -16.64
CA GLN A 116 5.45 18.16 -17.39
C GLN A 116 4.46 18.20 -18.57
N CYS A 117 3.88 17.08 -18.99
CA CYS A 117 2.90 17.07 -20.09
C CYS A 117 1.65 17.92 -19.78
N LYS A 118 1.15 18.65 -20.78
CA LYS A 118 -0.05 19.50 -20.69
C LYS A 118 -1.36 18.77 -21.01
N ASP A 119 -1.29 17.69 -21.79
CA ASP A 119 -2.44 16.92 -22.24
C ASP A 119 -2.11 15.42 -22.32
N TRP A 120 -3.16 14.58 -22.45
CA TRP A 120 -2.99 13.14 -22.59
C TRP A 120 -2.17 12.73 -23.82
N ASN A 121 -2.26 13.47 -24.93
CA ASN A 121 -1.53 13.11 -26.14
C ASN A 121 -0.01 13.20 -25.93
N CYS A 122 0.47 14.20 -25.18
CA CYS A 122 1.84 14.28 -24.71
C CYS A 122 2.22 13.06 -23.84
N VAL A 123 1.37 12.70 -22.87
CA VAL A 123 1.61 11.56 -21.97
C VAL A 123 1.70 10.25 -22.74
N ALA A 124 0.69 9.95 -23.56
CA ALA A 124 0.64 8.71 -24.35
C ALA A 124 1.78 8.61 -25.37
N SER A 125 2.21 9.73 -25.98
CA SER A 125 3.29 9.73 -26.97
C SER A 125 4.66 9.53 -26.31
N ASN A 126 4.93 10.21 -25.19
CA ASN A 126 6.14 9.96 -24.39
C ASN A 126 6.14 8.54 -23.81
N GLY A 127 5.00 8.08 -23.28
CA GLY A 127 4.84 6.74 -22.72
C GLY A 127 5.17 5.67 -23.75
N ALA A 128 4.61 5.78 -24.95
CA ALA A 128 4.93 4.87 -26.04
C ALA A 128 6.40 4.95 -26.48
N TYR A 129 6.95 6.16 -26.60
CA TYR A 129 8.33 6.37 -27.06
C TYR A 129 9.37 5.79 -26.09
N PHE A 130 9.24 6.12 -24.80
CA PHE A 130 10.20 5.71 -23.78
C PHE A 130 10.04 4.25 -23.38
N ARG A 131 8.83 3.66 -23.39
CA ARG A 131 8.65 2.21 -23.18
C ARG A 131 9.53 1.35 -24.10
N GLU A 132 9.71 1.79 -25.34
CA GLU A 132 10.55 1.06 -26.30
C GLU A 132 12.06 1.24 -26.07
N ARG A 133 12.49 2.25 -25.30
CA ARG A 133 13.88 2.74 -25.27
C ARG A 133 14.54 2.77 -23.90
N VAL A 134 13.77 2.87 -22.82
CA VAL A 134 14.28 2.81 -21.44
C VAL A 134 14.12 1.40 -20.88
N ASN A 135 14.82 1.13 -19.77
CA ASN A 135 14.66 -0.11 -19.02
C ASN A 135 13.20 -0.30 -18.57
N GLU A 136 12.70 -1.53 -18.64
CA GLU A 136 11.30 -1.86 -18.37
C GLU A 136 10.90 -1.60 -16.92
N GLU A 137 11.80 -1.87 -15.97
CA GLU A 137 11.57 -1.67 -14.54
C GLU A 137 11.52 -0.16 -14.20
N GLU A 138 12.43 0.63 -14.77
CA GLU A 138 12.43 2.09 -14.64
C GLU A 138 11.19 2.72 -15.28
N PHE A 139 10.76 2.20 -16.43
CA PHE A 139 9.52 2.61 -17.08
C PHE A 139 8.30 2.32 -16.19
N ILE A 140 8.19 1.10 -15.65
CA ILE A 140 7.10 0.71 -14.76
C ILE A 140 7.08 1.64 -13.54
N TYR A 141 8.23 1.84 -12.89
CA TYR A 141 8.34 2.72 -11.73
C TYR A 141 7.88 4.15 -12.06
N ALA A 142 8.44 4.76 -13.10
CA ALA A 142 8.14 6.14 -13.49
C ALA A 142 6.67 6.33 -13.90
N ALA A 143 6.13 5.40 -14.69
CA ALA A 143 4.76 5.48 -15.19
C ALA A 143 3.73 5.26 -14.08
N TYR A 144 3.96 4.32 -13.16
CA TYR A 144 3.06 4.11 -12.00
C TYR A 144 2.98 5.37 -11.12
N HIS A 145 4.13 5.99 -10.80
CA HIS A 145 4.15 7.25 -10.05
C HIS A 145 3.48 8.39 -10.80
N ALA A 146 3.77 8.55 -12.11
CA ALA A 146 3.16 9.61 -12.90
C ALA A 146 1.64 9.44 -13.03
N ILE A 147 1.14 8.21 -13.21
CA ILE A 147 -0.29 7.92 -13.26
C ILE A 147 -0.96 8.24 -11.92
N LYS A 148 -0.28 7.98 -10.80
CA LYS A 148 -0.84 8.28 -9.49
C LYS A 148 -0.94 9.79 -9.21
N HIS A 149 0.05 10.57 -9.66
CA HIS A 149 0.18 11.98 -9.29
C HIS A 149 -0.31 12.99 -10.34
N SER A 150 -0.42 12.59 -11.61
CA SER A 150 -0.79 13.52 -12.67
C SER A 150 -2.29 13.87 -12.62
N PRO A 151 -2.67 15.15 -12.80
CA PRO A 151 -4.07 15.51 -12.95
C PRO A 151 -4.69 14.96 -14.25
N LEU A 152 -3.87 14.55 -15.23
CA LEU A 152 -4.34 14.02 -16.52
C LEU A 152 -4.83 12.57 -16.43
N THR A 153 -4.48 11.87 -15.35
CA THR A 153 -4.74 10.44 -15.12
C THR A 153 -5.79 10.22 -14.03
N GLN A 154 -6.57 11.25 -13.68
CA GLN A 154 -7.71 11.09 -12.79
C GLN A 154 -8.63 10.00 -13.36
N HIS A 155 -9.10 9.11 -12.48
CA HIS A 155 -9.97 7.97 -12.81
C HIS A 155 -9.33 6.85 -13.64
N VAL A 156 -8.00 6.87 -13.84
CA VAL A 156 -7.27 5.76 -14.45
C VAL A 156 -6.83 4.77 -13.37
N VAL A 157 -7.12 3.49 -13.60
CA VAL A 157 -6.76 2.37 -12.72
C VAL A 157 -5.46 1.74 -13.18
N LEU A 158 -4.52 1.57 -12.25
CA LEU A 158 -3.27 0.86 -12.51
C LEU A 158 -3.52 -0.65 -12.55
N PRO A 159 -2.96 -1.39 -13.53
CA PRO A 159 -2.95 -2.84 -13.49
C PRO A 159 -2.24 -3.37 -12.25
N ALA A 160 -2.66 -4.53 -11.76
CA ALA A 160 -2.02 -5.17 -10.63
C ALA A 160 -0.55 -5.52 -10.91
N MET A 161 0.36 -5.10 -10.02
CA MET A 161 1.80 -5.31 -10.23
C MET A 161 2.18 -6.79 -10.36
N TYR A 162 1.46 -7.68 -9.66
CA TYR A 162 1.66 -9.13 -9.74
C TYR A 162 1.25 -9.75 -11.09
N GLU A 163 0.50 -9.03 -11.93
CA GLU A 163 0.24 -9.43 -13.31
C GLU A 163 1.10 -8.64 -14.32
N VAL A 164 1.67 -7.50 -13.95
CA VAL A 164 2.67 -6.77 -14.78
C VAL A 164 4.05 -7.43 -14.70
N LYS A 165 4.46 -7.83 -13.50
CA LYS A 165 5.74 -8.51 -13.21
C LYS A 165 5.53 -9.85 -12.48
N PRO A 166 4.91 -10.87 -13.11
CA PRO A 166 4.55 -12.11 -12.42
C PRO A 166 5.74 -12.82 -11.75
N HIS A 167 6.93 -12.74 -12.35
CA HIS A 167 8.19 -13.28 -11.83
C HIS A 167 8.53 -12.91 -10.39
N HIS A 168 8.09 -11.73 -9.92
CA HIS A 168 8.39 -11.26 -8.56
C HIS A 168 7.53 -11.94 -7.48
N PHE A 169 6.39 -12.51 -7.87
CA PHE A 169 5.36 -13.04 -6.97
C PHE A 169 5.11 -14.54 -7.15
N THR A 170 5.44 -15.07 -8.33
CA THR A 170 5.25 -16.47 -8.69
C THR A 170 6.56 -17.24 -8.54
N LYS A 171 6.52 -18.40 -7.85
CA LYS A 171 7.70 -19.26 -7.68
C LYS A 171 8.36 -19.60 -9.01
N THR A 172 9.68 -19.68 -9.02
CA THR A 172 10.49 -20.01 -10.20
C THR A 172 10.00 -21.29 -10.87
N GLN A 173 9.74 -22.34 -10.08
CA GLN A 173 9.19 -23.61 -10.60
C GLN A 173 7.87 -23.42 -11.35
N VAL A 174 6.94 -22.63 -10.80
CA VAL A 174 5.62 -22.37 -11.43
C VAL A 174 5.78 -21.57 -12.72
N ILE A 175 6.72 -20.61 -12.75
CA ILE A 175 7.05 -19.87 -13.98
C ILE A 175 7.63 -20.80 -15.05
N GLU A 176 8.53 -21.71 -14.69
CA GLU A 176 9.12 -22.69 -15.60
C GLU A 176 8.06 -23.64 -16.17
N GLU A 177 7.19 -24.20 -15.32
CA GLU A 177 6.06 -25.04 -15.74
C GLU A 177 5.09 -24.27 -16.67
N ALA A 178 4.85 -22.99 -16.39
CA ALA A 178 4.04 -22.13 -17.24
C ALA A 178 4.70 -21.87 -18.60
N TYR A 179 6.03 -21.76 -18.67
CA TYR A 179 6.77 -21.66 -19.92
C TYR A 179 6.64 -22.93 -20.75
N GLU A 180 6.81 -24.10 -20.14
CA GLU A 180 6.60 -25.38 -20.81
C GLU A 180 5.17 -25.52 -21.35
N ALA A 181 4.16 -25.20 -20.54
CA ALA A 181 2.76 -25.25 -20.97
C ALA A 181 2.48 -24.34 -22.18
N LYS A 182 3.07 -23.14 -22.18
CA LYS A 182 2.96 -22.21 -23.29
C LYS A 182 3.66 -22.72 -24.54
N GLU A 183 4.86 -23.29 -24.43
CA GLU A 183 5.58 -23.91 -25.56
C GLU A 183 4.81 -25.09 -26.16
N MET A 184 4.18 -25.90 -25.30
CA MET A 184 3.29 -26.99 -25.69
C MET A 184 1.92 -26.51 -26.23
N ARG A 185 1.66 -25.19 -26.23
CA ARG A 185 0.40 -24.55 -26.65
C ARG A 185 -0.82 -25.07 -25.88
N LEU A 186 -0.62 -25.42 -24.61
CA LEU A 186 -1.72 -25.72 -23.70
C LEU A 186 -2.51 -24.45 -23.40
N ARG A 187 -3.79 -24.62 -23.05
CA ARG A 187 -4.70 -23.53 -22.67
C ARG A 187 -5.49 -23.92 -21.43
N ASN A 188 -6.00 -22.91 -20.72
CA ASN A 188 -6.77 -23.10 -19.49
C ASN A 188 -6.01 -23.90 -18.43
N ILE A 189 -4.71 -23.60 -18.30
CA ILE A 189 -3.83 -24.24 -17.33
C ILE A 189 -3.78 -23.39 -16.07
N ILE A 190 -3.82 -24.05 -14.92
CA ILE A 190 -3.78 -23.42 -13.60
C ILE A 190 -2.70 -24.11 -12.78
N PHE A 191 -1.73 -23.33 -12.31
CA PHE A 191 -0.63 -23.82 -11.47
C PHE A 191 -0.78 -23.32 -10.04
N GLN A 192 -0.53 -24.21 -9.06
CA GLN A 192 -0.60 -23.84 -7.65
C GLN A 192 0.70 -23.15 -7.20
N ASN A 193 0.60 -21.89 -6.80
CA ASN A 193 1.68 -21.09 -6.23
C ASN A 193 1.57 -21.04 -4.69
N ASN A 194 1.98 -22.13 -4.04
CA ASN A 194 1.98 -22.21 -2.57
C ASN A 194 3.00 -21.25 -1.94
N PHE A 195 2.82 -20.89 -0.66
CA PHE A 195 3.78 -20.06 0.09
C PHE A 195 5.18 -20.67 0.21
N THR A 196 6.20 -19.84 0.44
CA THR A 196 7.59 -20.28 0.68
C THR A 196 7.76 -20.89 2.07
N GLY A 197 8.89 -21.56 2.28
CA GLY A 197 9.20 -22.22 3.55
C GLY A 197 8.50 -23.57 3.74
N THR A 198 8.65 -24.12 4.94
CA THR A 198 8.05 -25.39 5.35
C THR A 198 7.50 -25.25 6.78
N PRO A 199 6.66 -26.17 7.27
CA PRO A 199 6.18 -26.14 8.65
C PRO A 199 7.27 -26.17 9.74
N ASN A 200 8.52 -26.48 9.39
CA ASN A 200 9.66 -26.42 10.32
C ASN A 200 10.15 -24.98 10.58
N ASP A 201 9.86 -24.06 9.67
CA ASP A 201 10.10 -22.62 9.86
C ASP A 201 8.89 -22.02 10.59
N ILE A 202 9.12 -21.34 11.72
CA ILE A 202 8.04 -20.72 12.48
C ILE A 202 7.37 -19.60 11.68
N GLU A 203 8.15 -18.90 10.86
CA GLU A 203 7.69 -17.77 10.04
C GLU A 203 6.83 -18.25 8.86
N HIS A 204 6.87 -19.53 8.51
CA HIS A 204 5.96 -20.13 7.53
C HIS A 204 4.49 -20.04 7.99
N ARG A 205 4.21 -20.05 9.30
CA ARG A 205 2.84 -19.98 9.83
C ARG A 205 2.11 -18.69 9.46
N VAL A 206 2.87 -17.62 9.20
CA VAL A 206 2.36 -16.29 8.81
C VAL A 206 2.79 -15.90 7.39
N ALA A 207 3.30 -16.86 6.60
CA ALA A 207 3.65 -16.63 5.20
C ALA A 207 2.43 -16.21 4.37
N TYR A 208 1.21 -16.63 4.76
CA TYR A 208 -0.02 -16.22 4.08
C TYR A 208 -0.29 -14.71 4.13
N TYR A 209 0.28 -14.00 5.11
CA TYR A 209 0.18 -12.55 5.19
C TYR A 209 1.39 -11.89 4.53
N ARG A 210 2.60 -12.36 4.86
CA ARG A 210 3.87 -11.82 4.30
C ARG A 210 3.93 -11.93 2.78
N GLU A 211 3.36 -12.99 2.21
CA GLU A 211 3.39 -13.28 0.78
C GLU A 211 2.05 -13.06 0.07
N ASP A 212 1.05 -12.51 0.75
CA ASP A 212 -0.17 -12.09 0.06
C ASP A 212 0.16 -10.94 -0.90
N ILE A 213 -0.17 -11.15 -2.18
CA ILE A 213 0.06 -10.18 -3.26
C ILE A 213 -0.60 -8.82 -3.03
N GLY A 214 -1.69 -8.78 -2.24
CA GLY A 214 -2.38 -7.55 -1.85
C GLY A 214 -1.67 -6.81 -0.72
N VAL A 215 -0.98 -7.49 0.20
CA VAL A 215 -0.10 -6.83 1.20
C VAL A 215 1.08 -6.18 0.49
N GLY A 216 1.72 -6.88 -0.44
CA GLY A 216 2.77 -6.32 -1.30
C GLY A 216 2.30 -5.13 -2.14
N THR A 217 1.09 -5.23 -2.72
CA THR A 217 0.46 -4.12 -3.46
C THR A 217 0.17 -2.94 -2.56
N HIS A 218 -0.36 -3.16 -1.35
CA HIS A 218 -0.61 -2.09 -0.40
C HIS A 218 0.67 -1.36 -0.02
N HIS A 219 1.75 -2.10 0.28
CA HIS A 219 3.06 -1.53 0.58
C HIS A 219 3.60 -0.69 -0.59
N LEU A 220 3.49 -1.17 -1.83
CA LEU A 220 3.83 -0.37 -3.02
C LEU A 220 2.99 0.92 -3.10
N MET A 221 1.67 0.85 -2.86
CA MET A 221 0.77 2.01 -2.97
C MET A 221 1.08 3.10 -1.94
N ILE A 222 1.54 2.74 -0.73
CA ILE A 222 2.01 3.73 0.27
C ILE A 222 3.12 4.60 -0.31
N HIS A 223 4.09 4.00 -0.99
CA HIS A 223 5.21 4.70 -1.63
C HIS A 223 4.81 5.43 -2.91
N LEU A 224 3.88 4.88 -3.69
CA LEU A 224 3.35 5.55 -4.87
C LEU A 224 2.59 6.82 -4.52
N GLU A 225 1.94 6.90 -3.36
CA GLU A 225 1.27 8.11 -2.89
C GLU A 225 2.19 9.09 -2.17
N ASN A 226 3.20 8.57 -1.47
CA ASN A 226 4.09 9.35 -0.64
C ASN A 226 5.58 9.10 -0.99
N PRO A 227 6.03 9.42 -2.23
CA PRO A 227 7.39 9.10 -2.64
C PRO A 227 8.39 9.91 -1.82
N PHE A 228 9.41 9.26 -1.25
CA PHE A 228 10.43 9.93 -0.44
C PHE A 228 11.22 10.99 -1.24
N TRP A 229 11.30 10.85 -2.57
CA TRP A 229 11.99 11.77 -3.47
C TRP A 229 11.10 12.92 -3.99
N TRP A 230 9.83 12.99 -3.58
CA TRP A 230 8.87 13.99 -4.04
C TRP A 230 9.31 15.43 -3.70
N LYS A 231 9.06 16.37 -4.61
CA LYS A 231 9.29 17.81 -4.41
C LYS A 231 8.02 18.55 -4.77
N ASP A 232 7.68 19.60 -4.02
CA ASP A 232 6.47 20.40 -4.28
C ASP A 232 6.47 21.05 -5.67
N THR A 233 7.66 21.24 -6.25
CA THR A 233 7.83 21.68 -7.64
C THR A 233 7.19 20.74 -8.67
N TYR A 234 6.84 19.51 -8.30
CA TYR A 234 6.12 18.57 -9.17
C TYR A 234 4.61 18.84 -9.26
N GLY A 235 4.08 19.73 -8.43
CA GLY A 235 2.76 20.33 -8.66
C GLY A 235 1.97 20.64 -7.40
N TYR A 236 2.25 19.97 -6.28
CA TYR A 236 1.55 20.18 -5.01
C TYR A 236 2.36 19.65 -3.83
N HIS A 237 2.00 20.12 -2.63
CA HIS A 237 2.51 19.65 -1.35
C HIS A 237 1.72 18.43 -0.88
N ILE A 238 2.40 17.38 -0.41
CA ILE A 238 1.74 16.21 0.19
C ILE A 238 1.64 16.45 1.70
N ASP A 239 0.44 16.83 2.15
CA ASP A 239 0.14 17.10 3.55
C ASP A 239 0.37 15.88 4.44
N ARG A 240 1.04 16.09 5.58
CA ARG A 240 1.35 15.06 6.59
C ARG A 240 2.02 13.80 6.03
N LYS A 241 2.89 13.94 5.03
CA LYS A 241 3.54 12.83 4.32
C LYS A 241 4.40 11.98 5.26
N GLY A 242 5.14 12.60 6.17
CA GLY A 242 6.00 11.90 7.12
C GLY A 242 5.19 11.13 8.16
N GLU A 243 4.09 11.70 8.65
CA GLU A 243 3.19 11.02 9.57
C GLU A 243 2.44 9.87 8.90
N ASN A 244 2.02 10.06 7.63
CA ASN A 244 1.48 8.98 6.81
C ASN A 244 2.49 7.83 6.65
N PHE A 245 3.77 8.13 6.40
CA PHE A 245 4.82 7.11 6.33
C PHE A 245 4.90 6.30 7.63
N PHE A 246 4.94 6.97 8.78
CA PHE A 246 4.90 6.29 10.08
C PHE A 246 3.65 5.42 10.19
N TYR A 247 2.47 6.01 10.06
CA TYR A 247 1.23 5.34 10.44
C TYR A 247 0.85 4.19 9.50
N ALA A 248 1.09 4.33 8.19
CA ALA A 248 0.83 3.28 7.22
C ALA A 248 1.62 2.01 7.54
N TYR A 249 2.89 2.18 7.87
CA TYR A 249 3.74 1.07 8.23
C TYR A 249 3.48 0.54 9.65
N HIS A 250 3.17 1.43 10.60
CA HIS A 250 2.75 1.05 11.94
C HIS A 250 1.51 0.14 11.88
N GLN A 251 0.51 0.49 11.06
CA GLN A 251 -0.68 -0.33 10.84
C GLN A 251 -0.36 -1.67 10.14
N LEU A 252 0.52 -1.68 9.13
CA LEU A 252 1.00 -2.94 8.53
C LEU A 252 1.68 -3.85 9.56
N LEU A 253 2.51 -3.28 10.44
CA LEU A 253 3.21 -4.01 11.49
C LEU A 253 2.25 -4.55 12.55
N ASN A 254 1.27 -3.74 12.98
CA ASN A 254 0.24 -4.17 13.93
C ASN A 254 -0.64 -5.28 13.36
N ARG A 255 -0.97 -5.21 12.05
CA ARG A 255 -1.65 -6.31 11.38
C ARG A 255 -0.80 -7.57 11.35
N TYR A 256 0.49 -7.48 11.04
CA TYR A 256 1.40 -8.62 11.10
C TYR A 256 1.53 -9.21 12.51
N GLU A 257 1.67 -8.39 13.56
CA GLU A 257 1.67 -8.84 14.95
C GLU A 257 0.36 -9.56 15.34
N ALA A 258 -0.79 -9.07 14.86
CA ALA A 258 -2.05 -9.76 15.06
C ALA A 258 -2.08 -11.14 14.36
N GLU A 259 -1.52 -11.27 13.15
CA GLU A 259 -1.36 -12.58 12.51
C GLU A 259 -0.43 -13.51 13.32
N ARG A 260 0.65 -12.97 13.89
CA ARG A 260 1.57 -13.71 14.76
C ARG A 260 0.86 -14.25 16.01
N ILE A 261 0.09 -13.40 16.70
CA ILE A 261 -0.72 -13.76 17.86
C ILE A 261 -1.69 -14.90 17.50
N SER A 262 -2.38 -14.79 16.36
CA SER A 262 -3.32 -15.81 15.89
C SER A 262 -2.69 -17.16 15.56
N ASN A 263 -1.37 -17.19 15.34
CA ASN A 263 -0.61 -18.42 15.07
C ASN A 263 0.30 -18.82 16.25
N TYR A 264 0.01 -18.31 17.44
CA TYR A 264 0.72 -18.61 18.69
C TYR A 264 2.23 -18.35 18.60
N LEU A 265 2.61 -17.29 17.87
CA LEU A 265 3.99 -16.84 17.77
C LEU A 265 4.29 -15.82 18.87
N PRO A 266 5.53 -15.80 19.40
CA PRO A 266 5.92 -14.78 20.36
C PRO A 266 5.89 -13.38 19.72
N PRO A 267 5.79 -12.31 20.55
CA PRO A 267 5.89 -10.93 20.07
C PRO A 267 7.09 -10.73 19.16
N LEU A 268 6.92 -9.94 18.10
CA LEU A 268 8.01 -9.67 17.18
C LEU A 268 9.14 -8.92 17.90
N GLN A 269 10.35 -9.44 17.74
CA GLN A 269 11.55 -8.75 18.21
C GLN A 269 12.04 -7.78 17.15
N GLU A 270 12.47 -6.60 17.57
CA GLU A 270 13.15 -5.67 16.67
C GLU A 270 14.49 -6.23 16.18
N LEU A 271 14.94 -5.74 15.03
CA LEU A 271 16.27 -6.05 14.52
C LEU A 271 17.33 -5.48 15.47
N LYS A 272 18.24 -6.34 15.94
CA LYS A 272 19.46 -5.95 16.65
C LYS A 272 20.62 -5.96 15.66
N LEU A 273 21.38 -4.87 15.61
CA LEU A 273 22.48 -4.70 14.64
C LEU A 273 23.76 -5.44 15.07
N ASP A 274 23.89 -5.72 16.36
CA ASP A 274 25.04 -6.33 17.03
C ASP A 274 24.84 -7.81 17.37
N GLU A 275 23.64 -8.35 17.16
CA GLU A 275 23.31 -9.76 17.35
C GLU A 275 23.12 -10.49 16.00
N PRO A 276 23.26 -11.83 15.96
CA PRO A 276 22.93 -12.59 14.76
C PRO A 276 21.45 -12.45 14.39
N LEU A 277 21.17 -12.16 13.13
CA LEU A 277 19.83 -12.25 12.55
C LEU A 277 19.44 -13.73 12.44
N LYS A 278 18.51 -14.15 13.31
CA LYS A 278 18.11 -15.55 13.45
C LYS A 278 17.42 -16.10 12.21
N GLU A 279 16.49 -15.35 11.64
CA GLU A 279 15.66 -15.79 10.52
C GLU A 279 16.24 -15.32 9.18
N GLY A 280 16.71 -16.30 8.42
CA GLY A 280 17.00 -16.17 7.00
C GLY A 280 15.72 -16.11 6.17
N PHE A 281 15.89 -16.09 4.85
CA PHE A 281 14.78 -16.14 3.91
C PHE A 281 15.23 -16.68 2.56
N THR A 282 14.42 -17.57 1.98
CA THR A 282 14.58 -18.10 0.62
C THR A 282 13.37 -17.68 -0.22
N PRO A 283 13.50 -16.65 -1.08
CA PRO A 283 12.35 -16.10 -1.83
C PRO A 283 11.67 -17.07 -2.80
N GLN A 284 12.41 -18.06 -3.33
CA GLN A 284 11.97 -19.02 -4.37
C GLN A 284 11.39 -18.37 -5.63
N THR A 285 11.68 -17.09 -5.87
CA THR A 285 11.28 -16.32 -7.06
C THR A 285 12.52 -15.90 -7.84
N THR A 286 12.31 -15.45 -9.08
CA THR A 286 13.40 -15.04 -9.98
C THR A 286 13.08 -13.73 -10.66
N TYR A 287 14.09 -13.01 -11.12
CA TYR A 287 13.86 -11.92 -12.07
C TYR A 287 13.44 -12.48 -13.43
N LYS A 288 12.68 -11.69 -14.21
CA LYS A 288 12.40 -12.00 -15.61
C LYS A 288 13.69 -12.04 -16.44
N PHE A 289 14.57 -11.08 -16.19
CA PHE A 289 15.91 -11.00 -16.76
C PHE A 289 16.90 -10.78 -15.63
N GLY A 290 17.68 -11.82 -15.32
CA GLY A 290 18.59 -11.87 -14.20
C GLY A 290 18.56 -13.23 -13.51
N PRO A 291 19.46 -13.49 -12.56
CA PRO A 291 19.44 -14.73 -11.79
C PRO A 291 18.30 -14.71 -10.74
N PRO A 292 18.06 -15.82 -10.02
CA PRO A 292 17.10 -15.85 -8.93
C PRO A 292 17.37 -14.80 -7.84
N PHE A 293 16.34 -14.43 -7.09
CA PHE A 293 16.54 -13.57 -5.92
C PHE A 293 17.50 -14.24 -4.92
N PRO A 294 18.40 -13.48 -4.28
CA PRO A 294 19.33 -14.00 -3.29
C PRO A 294 18.65 -14.68 -2.11
N ILE A 295 19.37 -15.65 -1.54
CA ILE A 295 18.98 -16.37 -0.34
C ILE A 295 19.83 -15.85 0.82
N ARG A 296 19.17 -15.46 1.90
CA ARG A 296 19.83 -15.13 3.16
C ARG A 296 19.71 -16.31 4.11
N ASN A 297 20.84 -16.82 4.61
CA ASN A 297 20.85 -17.92 5.58
C ASN A 297 20.42 -17.44 6.97
N ASP A 298 20.02 -18.39 7.81
CA ASP A 298 19.79 -18.19 9.24
C ASP A 298 21.10 -17.84 9.97
N ASP A 299 20.97 -17.24 11.16
CA ASP A 299 22.06 -16.94 12.09
C ASP A 299 23.24 -16.13 11.51
N ILE A 300 22.99 -15.26 10.52
CA ILE A 300 24.04 -14.40 9.97
C ILE A 300 24.29 -13.19 10.86
N HIS A 301 25.53 -12.70 10.89
CA HIS A 301 25.83 -11.38 11.46
C HIS A 301 25.75 -10.33 10.36
N LEU A 302 25.20 -9.17 10.68
CA LEU A 302 25.17 -8.06 9.74
C LEU A 302 26.59 -7.52 9.53
N HIS A 303 26.91 -7.23 8.28
CA HIS A 303 28.20 -6.70 7.85
C HIS A 303 28.03 -5.38 7.11
N ASP A 304 29.07 -4.55 7.15
CA ASP A 304 29.23 -3.41 6.25
C ASP A 304 29.17 -3.89 4.79
N VAL A 305 28.55 -3.07 3.93
CA VAL A 305 28.35 -3.40 2.51
C VAL A 305 29.16 -2.44 1.65
N ASP A 306 30.06 -3.01 0.84
CA ASP A 306 30.98 -2.26 -0.02
C ASP A 306 30.20 -1.35 -0.98
N LYS A 307 30.60 -0.07 -1.04
CA LYS A 307 29.98 0.99 -1.86
C LYS A 307 28.55 1.39 -1.49
N ILE A 308 27.95 0.78 -0.46
CA ILE A 308 26.61 1.14 0.04
C ILE A 308 26.71 1.91 1.35
N GLY A 309 27.32 1.31 2.38
CA GLY A 309 27.41 1.93 3.69
C GLY A 309 27.85 0.97 4.79
N ARG A 310 27.86 1.48 6.03
CA ARG A 310 28.36 0.75 7.20
C ARG A 310 27.30 0.66 8.27
N ILE A 311 27.32 -0.41 9.05
CA ILE A 311 26.32 -0.64 10.12
C ILE A 311 26.36 0.50 11.16
N HIS A 312 27.55 1.02 11.47
CA HIS A 312 27.66 2.14 12.42
C HIS A 312 27.01 3.44 11.91
N GLU A 313 26.80 3.60 10.60
CA GLU A 313 26.14 4.79 10.06
C GLU A 313 24.65 4.78 10.41
N ILE A 314 24.02 3.60 10.45
CA ILE A 314 22.65 3.44 10.98
C ILE A 314 22.61 3.92 12.43
N VAL A 315 23.52 3.40 13.27
CA VAL A 315 23.59 3.76 14.70
C VAL A 315 23.76 5.26 14.88
N HIS A 316 24.66 5.90 14.12
CA HIS A 316 24.87 7.34 14.21
C HIS A 316 23.68 8.18 13.76
N MET A 317 22.90 7.72 12.79
CA MET A 317 21.66 8.40 12.38
C MET A 317 20.58 8.23 13.44
N GLU A 318 20.42 7.02 13.98
CA GLU A 318 19.51 6.74 15.09
C GLU A 318 19.87 7.60 16.32
N ASP A 319 21.13 7.64 16.75
CA ASP A 319 21.59 8.45 17.88
C ASP A 319 21.18 9.93 17.73
N ARG A 320 21.35 10.52 16.54
CA ARG A 320 20.97 11.91 16.27
C ARG A 320 19.45 12.13 16.35
N ILE A 321 18.68 11.13 15.93
CA ILE A 321 17.21 11.19 15.97
C ILE A 321 16.71 11.01 17.40
N HIS A 322 17.26 10.06 18.15
CA HIS A 322 17.00 9.90 19.59
C HIS A 322 17.36 11.17 20.37
N ASP A 323 18.51 11.79 20.08
CA ASP A 323 18.89 13.07 20.66
C ASP A 323 17.86 14.17 20.31
N ALA A 324 17.39 14.25 19.06
CA ALA A 324 16.38 15.24 18.68
C ALA A 324 15.04 15.03 19.43
N ILE A 325 14.61 13.77 19.57
CA ILE A 325 13.43 13.38 20.35
C ILE A 325 13.60 13.78 21.81
N ALA A 326 14.74 13.47 22.42
CA ALA A 326 15.04 13.78 23.82
C ALA A 326 15.15 15.30 24.08
N HIS A 327 15.61 16.08 23.09
CA HIS A 327 15.65 17.54 23.18
C HIS A 327 14.28 18.21 22.94
N GLY A 328 13.31 17.50 22.34
CA GLY A 328 12.02 18.06 21.94
C GLY A 328 12.07 18.93 20.67
N TYR A 329 13.17 18.91 19.92
CA TYR A 329 13.29 19.67 18.66
C TYR A 329 14.25 19.00 17.67
N VAL A 330 14.02 19.25 16.38
CA VAL A 330 14.99 18.97 15.31
C VAL A 330 15.69 20.26 14.88
N GLU A 331 16.95 20.19 14.48
CA GLU A 331 17.69 21.30 13.86
C GLU A 331 17.62 21.28 12.32
N ASP A 332 17.30 22.41 11.70
CA ASP A 332 17.35 22.59 10.24
C ASP A 332 18.79 22.83 9.73
N GLU A 333 18.97 22.97 8.41
CA GLU A 333 20.28 23.23 7.81
C GLU A 333 20.95 24.55 8.26
N GLN A 334 20.19 25.50 8.80
CA GLN A 334 20.68 26.78 9.32
C GLN A 334 20.93 26.73 10.83
N GLY A 335 20.62 25.62 11.49
CA GLY A 335 20.74 25.44 12.94
C GLY A 335 19.55 26.01 13.73
N ASN A 336 18.44 26.35 13.08
CA ASN A 336 17.22 26.71 13.81
C ASN A 336 16.57 25.47 14.41
N LYS A 337 16.00 25.62 15.60
CA LYS A 337 15.32 24.55 16.33
C LYS A 337 13.84 24.54 15.96
N ILE A 338 13.36 23.42 15.43
CA ILE A 338 11.96 23.18 15.09
C ILE A 338 11.37 22.27 16.17
N ASN A 339 10.42 22.80 16.95
CA ASN A 339 9.76 22.06 18.03
C ASN A 339 9.00 20.85 17.49
N ILE A 340 9.21 19.69 18.10
CA ILE A 340 8.48 18.46 17.78
C ILE A 340 7.56 18.00 18.92
N GLU A 341 7.54 18.64 20.10
CA GLU A 341 6.63 18.28 21.20
C GLU A 341 5.20 18.80 20.98
N ASN A 342 4.59 18.42 19.84
CA ASN A 342 3.26 18.85 19.42
C ASN A 342 2.68 17.84 18.39
N ASP A 343 1.43 18.05 17.98
CA ASP A 343 0.70 17.16 17.05
C ASP A 343 1.34 17.03 15.66
N HIS A 344 2.24 17.93 15.27
CA HIS A 344 2.93 17.92 13.97
C HIS A 344 4.37 17.41 14.05
N GLY A 345 4.90 17.16 15.25
CA GLY A 345 6.28 16.70 15.42
C GLY A 345 6.55 15.35 14.77
N ILE A 346 5.57 14.46 14.84
CA ILE A 346 5.64 13.13 14.23
C ILE A 346 5.78 13.19 12.70
N ASP A 347 5.21 14.20 12.04
CA ASP A 347 5.34 14.39 10.60
C ASP A 347 6.78 14.74 10.20
N ILE A 348 7.38 15.66 10.96
CA ILE A 348 8.78 16.06 10.79
C ILE A 348 9.73 14.88 11.09
N LEU A 349 9.42 14.09 12.13
CA LEU A 349 10.17 12.86 12.42
C LEU A 349 10.06 11.86 11.28
N GLY A 350 8.87 11.69 10.70
CA GLY A 350 8.64 10.85 9.54
C GLY A 350 9.49 11.29 8.35
N ASP A 351 9.58 12.60 8.12
CA ASP A 351 10.41 13.15 7.06
C ASP A 351 11.91 12.90 7.26
N ILE A 352 12.45 13.01 8.48
CA ILE A 352 13.86 12.71 8.74
C ILE A 352 14.16 11.20 8.74
N ILE A 353 13.26 10.36 9.28
CA ILE A 353 13.45 8.91 9.40
C ILE A 353 13.30 8.21 8.04
N GLN A 354 12.25 8.55 7.27
CA GLN A 354 12.14 8.16 5.85
C GLN A 354 13.28 8.80 5.04
N SER A 355 13.71 9.99 5.49
CA SER A 355 14.72 10.84 4.87
C SER A 355 14.26 11.39 3.51
N SER A 356 13.02 11.85 3.52
CA SER A 356 12.33 12.43 2.38
C SER A 356 12.99 13.74 1.94
N MET A 357 12.61 14.25 0.77
CA MET A 357 13.00 15.60 0.33
C MET A 357 12.41 16.72 1.20
N TYR A 358 11.46 16.43 2.10
CA TYR A 358 10.92 17.38 3.07
C TYR A 358 11.73 17.42 4.37
N SER A 359 12.65 16.48 4.60
CA SER A 359 13.52 16.50 5.78
C SER A 359 14.24 17.85 5.90
N PRO A 360 14.13 18.56 7.05
CA PRO A 360 14.70 19.89 7.23
C PRO A 360 16.24 19.91 7.21
N ASN A 361 16.91 18.77 7.41
CA ASN A 361 18.36 18.67 7.37
C ASN A 361 18.85 17.26 6.99
N ARG A 362 18.74 16.90 5.70
CA ARG A 362 19.14 15.58 5.19
C ARG A 362 20.63 15.30 5.37
N LYS A 363 21.47 16.34 5.39
CA LYS A 363 22.92 16.21 5.60
C LYS A 363 23.24 15.74 7.03
N TYR A 364 22.44 16.16 8.02
CA TYR A 364 22.64 15.80 9.42
C TYR A 364 21.93 14.50 9.81
N TYR A 365 20.64 14.36 9.49
CA TYR A 365 19.87 13.16 9.86
C TYR A 365 20.06 11.98 8.89
N GLY A 366 20.55 12.23 7.68
CA GLY A 366 20.97 11.19 6.75
C GLY A 366 19.82 10.56 5.95
N ASN A 367 19.95 9.27 5.65
CA ASN A 367 19.03 8.44 4.85
C ASN A 367 18.64 7.12 5.54
N LEU A 368 18.29 7.18 6.82
CA LEU A 368 18.18 6.04 7.74
C LEU A 368 17.42 4.85 7.14
N THR A 369 16.15 5.04 6.77
CA THR A 369 15.29 3.94 6.29
C THR A 369 15.87 3.29 5.03
N THR A 370 16.21 4.08 4.01
CA THR A 370 16.75 3.57 2.75
C THR A 370 18.08 2.84 2.95
N LEU A 371 18.98 3.39 3.77
CA LEU A 371 20.26 2.75 4.04
C LEU A 371 20.07 1.43 4.78
N ALA A 372 19.21 1.39 5.81
CA ALA A 372 18.98 0.18 6.60
C ALA A 372 18.40 -0.96 5.77
N TYR A 373 17.39 -0.70 4.94
CA TYR A 373 16.84 -1.72 4.04
C TYR A 373 17.86 -2.16 2.98
N THR A 374 18.63 -1.23 2.40
CA THR A 374 19.64 -1.57 1.39
C THR A 374 20.77 -2.41 2.01
N LEU A 375 21.24 -2.06 3.21
CA LEU A 375 22.25 -2.85 3.92
C LEU A 375 21.73 -4.26 4.21
N LEU A 376 20.48 -4.40 4.67
CA LEU A 376 19.87 -5.69 4.97
C LEU A 376 19.69 -6.56 3.71
N ASP A 377 19.30 -5.96 2.58
CA ASP A 377 19.12 -6.65 1.29
C ASP A 377 20.43 -7.27 0.78
N HIS A 378 21.54 -6.53 0.94
CA HIS A 378 22.85 -6.91 0.42
C HIS A 378 23.65 -7.86 1.33
N GLN A 379 23.08 -8.35 2.43
CA GLN A 379 23.79 -9.25 3.36
C GLN A 379 24.17 -10.62 2.77
N THR A 380 23.58 -11.01 1.64
CA THR A 380 23.96 -12.23 0.92
C THR A 380 25.33 -12.11 0.25
N ASP A 381 25.69 -10.91 -0.23
CA ASP A 381 26.97 -10.62 -0.87
C ASP A 381 27.47 -9.21 -0.51
N PRO A 382 27.81 -8.95 0.77
CA PRO A 382 28.12 -7.60 1.25
C PRO A 382 29.40 -7.02 0.64
N LYS A 383 30.26 -7.86 0.05
CA LYS A 383 31.51 -7.45 -0.61
C LYS A 383 31.42 -7.44 -2.14
N ASN A 384 30.21 -7.63 -2.68
CA ASN A 384 29.94 -7.70 -4.12
C ASN A 384 30.93 -8.63 -4.86
N LYS A 385 31.18 -9.81 -4.30
CA LYS A 385 32.15 -10.80 -4.83
C LYS A 385 31.54 -11.71 -5.88
N TYR A 386 30.23 -11.91 -5.81
CA TYR A 386 29.49 -12.89 -6.61
C TYR A 386 28.53 -12.23 -7.59
N ASP A 387 28.48 -10.90 -7.62
CA ASP A 387 27.61 -10.11 -8.51
C ASP A 387 26.13 -10.52 -8.33
N THR A 388 25.75 -10.67 -7.07
CA THR A 388 24.40 -11.10 -6.69
C THR A 388 23.41 -9.97 -6.98
N PRO A 389 22.25 -10.23 -7.61
CA PRO A 389 21.28 -9.18 -7.85
C PRO A 389 20.67 -8.70 -6.53
N PRO A 390 19.98 -7.56 -6.52
CA PRO A 390 19.22 -7.13 -5.35
C PRO A 390 18.21 -8.20 -4.91
N GLY A 391 17.98 -8.28 -3.61
CA GLY A 391 17.01 -9.14 -2.96
C GLY A 391 15.59 -8.60 -3.03
N VAL A 392 14.68 -9.28 -2.33
CA VAL A 392 13.27 -8.89 -2.25
C VAL A 392 13.05 -7.60 -1.47
N LEU A 393 14.01 -7.16 -0.65
CA LEU A 393 13.90 -5.93 0.14
C LEU A 393 14.18 -4.68 -0.70
N ALA A 394 14.86 -4.83 -1.84
CA ALA A 394 15.09 -3.73 -2.76
C ALA A 394 13.85 -3.34 -3.61
N HIS A 395 12.79 -4.16 -3.59
CA HIS A 395 11.55 -3.92 -4.33
C HIS A 395 10.39 -3.72 -3.36
N LEU A 396 9.68 -2.60 -3.52
CA LEU A 396 8.58 -2.23 -2.64
C LEU A 396 7.46 -3.28 -2.65
N GLU A 397 7.20 -3.90 -3.79
CA GLU A 397 6.12 -4.88 -3.93
C GLU A 397 6.43 -6.26 -3.33
N THR A 398 7.71 -6.59 -3.10
CA THR A 398 8.13 -7.88 -2.51
C THR A 398 8.73 -7.77 -1.12
N LEU A 399 9.06 -6.56 -0.66
CA LEU A 399 9.69 -6.32 0.65
C LEU A 399 8.93 -7.00 1.81
N PRO A 400 7.58 -6.97 1.89
CA PRO A 400 6.84 -7.62 2.99
C PRO A 400 7.04 -9.14 3.08
N ARG A 401 7.56 -9.79 2.02
CA ARG A 401 7.79 -11.24 1.98
C ARG A 401 8.91 -11.67 2.93
N ASP A 402 9.84 -10.80 3.29
CA ASP A 402 11.02 -11.18 4.09
C ASP A 402 10.76 -10.98 5.60
N PRO A 403 10.96 -12.00 6.48
CA PRO A 403 10.81 -11.84 7.93
C PRO A 403 11.66 -10.72 8.53
N ALA A 404 12.87 -10.50 8.00
CA ALA A 404 13.78 -9.49 8.52
C ALA A 404 13.31 -8.06 8.21
N ALA A 405 12.48 -7.88 7.16
CA ALA A 405 11.86 -6.59 6.87
C ALA A 405 11.00 -6.11 8.04
N TRP A 406 10.23 -7.02 8.65
CA TRP A 406 9.33 -6.73 9.77
C TRP A 406 10.12 -6.40 11.04
N ARG A 407 11.22 -7.12 11.29
CA ARG A 407 12.12 -6.83 12.43
C ARG A 407 12.79 -5.47 12.30
N LEU A 408 13.28 -5.14 11.09
CA LEU A 408 13.83 -3.82 10.81
C LEU A 408 12.76 -2.74 10.96
N HIS A 409 11.55 -3.00 10.46
CA HIS A 409 10.46 -2.05 10.60
C HIS A 409 10.06 -1.83 12.07
N LYS A 410 10.04 -2.89 12.89
CA LYS A 410 9.81 -2.78 14.34
C LYS A 410 10.85 -1.90 15.04
N ARG A 411 12.11 -1.99 14.63
CA ARG A 411 13.18 -1.11 15.13
C ARG A 411 12.87 0.36 14.81
N ILE A 412 12.46 0.65 13.57
CA ILE A 412 12.09 2.02 13.13
C ILE A 412 10.83 2.50 13.86
N ASP A 413 9.80 1.66 13.96
CA ASP A 413 8.54 1.95 14.67
C ASP A 413 8.78 2.31 16.15
N ASN A 414 9.73 1.65 16.81
CA ASN A 414 10.10 1.96 18.19
C ASN A 414 10.72 3.36 18.35
N ILE A 415 11.36 3.92 17.32
CA ILE A 415 11.86 5.31 17.34
C ILE A 415 10.65 6.28 17.35
N PHE A 416 9.64 6.02 16.53
CA PHE A 416 8.40 6.81 16.56
C PHE A 416 7.66 6.65 17.90
N ARG A 417 7.63 5.43 18.45
CA ARG A 417 7.04 5.17 19.76
C ARG A 417 7.69 6.01 20.85
N GLU A 418 9.02 6.14 20.85
CA GLU A 418 9.73 6.97 21.83
C GLU A 418 9.25 8.41 21.83
N HIS A 419 9.06 8.99 20.65
CA HIS A 419 8.50 10.34 20.52
C HIS A 419 7.07 10.42 21.03
N ILE A 420 6.19 9.53 20.56
CA ILE A 420 4.77 9.58 20.93
C ILE A 420 4.58 9.34 22.44
N ASP A 421 5.39 8.47 23.05
CA ASP A 421 5.37 8.21 24.48
C ASP A 421 5.92 9.39 25.30
N SER A 422 6.73 10.28 24.69
CA SER A 422 7.19 11.52 25.35
C SER A 422 6.09 12.59 25.45
N LEU A 423 5.09 12.54 24.56
CA LEU A 423 3.96 13.47 24.58
C LEU A 423 3.07 13.26 25.82
N PRO A 424 2.43 14.34 26.33
CA PRO A 424 1.52 14.21 27.45
C PRO A 424 0.28 13.38 27.05
N PRO A 425 -0.16 12.43 27.91
CA PRO A 425 -1.45 11.76 27.75
C PRO A 425 -2.60 12.75 27.58
N TYR A 426 -3.62 12.37 26.81
CA TYR A 426 -4.82 13.19 26.71
C TYR A 426 -5.54 13.30 28.05
N THR A 427 -5.98 14.51 28.39
CA THR A 427 -6.87 14.71 29.52
C THR A 427 -8.29 14.33 29.16
N LYS A 428 -9.12 14.06 30.18
CA LYS A 428 -10.55 13.80 30.00
C LYS A 428 -11.23 14.90 29.19
N GLU A 429 -10.91 16.16 29.47
CA GLU A 429 -11.51 17.32 28.80
C GLU A 429 -11.16 17.38 27.31
N GLN A 430 -9.98 16.88 26.91
CA GLN A 430 -9.57 16.80 25.51
C GLN A 430 -10.30 15.69 24.75
N LEU A 431 -10.69 14.62 25.43
CA LEU A 431 -11.38 13.46 24.85
C LEU A 431 -12.91 13.60 24.83
N VAL A 432 -13.48 14.33 25.79
CA VAL A 432 -14.93 14.46 25.95
C VAL A 432 -15.54 15.23 24.78
N PHE A 433 -16.55 14.63 24.15
CA PHE A 433 -17.49 15.30 23.25
C PHE A 433 -18.79 15.62 24.02
N PRO A 434 -19.01 16.87 24.47
CA PRO A 434 -20.09 17.18 25.40
C PRO A 434 -21.49 16.78 24.91
N GLY A 435 -22.23 16.09 25.77
CA GLY A 435 -23.60 15.64 25.51
C GLY A 435 -23.70 14.45 24.55
N ILE A 436 -22.59 13.87 24.10
CA ILE A 436 -22.58 12.64 23.30
C ILE A 436 -22.21 11.45 24.19
N THR A 437 -22.90 10.33 24.02
CA THR A 437 -22.62 9.10 24.76
C THR A 437 -22.74 7.88 23.87
N VAL A 438 -21.74 7.00 23.86
CA VAL A 438 -21.82 5.69 23.20
C VAL A 438 -22.46 4.72 24.19
N ALA A 439 -23.72 4.37 23.95
CA ALA A 439 -24.49 3.54 24.87
C ALA A 439 -24.15 2.04 24.70
N ASP A 440 -23.96 1.58 23.47
CA ASP A 440 -23.85 0.14 23.15
C ASP A 440 -23.09 -0.08 21.83
N ILE A 441 -22.34 -1.18 21.76
CA ILE A 441 -21.63 -1.65 20.56
C ILE A 441 -21.98 -3.12 20.38
N GLN A 442 -22.62 -3.44 19.26
CA GLN A 442 -22.96 -4.82 18.90
C GLN A 442 -22.41 -5.14 17.51
N ILE A 443 -22.07 -6.41 17.30
CA ILE A 443 -21.70 -6.93 15.99
C ILE A 443 -22.82 -7.86 15.54
N GLN A 444 -23.38 -7.56 14.38
CA GLN A 444 -24.31 -8.44 13.69
C GLN A 444 -23.52 -9.29 12.69
N GLY A 445 -23.69 -10.61 12.78
CA GLY A 445 -22.88 -11.60 12.05
C GLY A 445 -21.74 -12.15 12.92
N ASN A 446 -20.98 -13.09 12.37
CA ASN A 446 -19.85 -13.70 13.05
C ASN A 446 -18.55 -13.11 12.50
N LEU A 447 -17.62 -12.75 13.39
CA LEU A 447 -16.24 -12.43 13.02
C LEU A 447 -15.50 -13.73 12.72
N GLU A 448 -15.61 -14.19 11.49
CA GLU A 448 -15.05 -15.46 11.05
C GLU A 448 -14.20 -15.25 9.80
N THR A 449 -12.98 -15.76 9.84
CA THR A 449 -12.04 -15.78 8.72
C THR A 449 -11.99 -17.17 8.08
N TYR A 450 -11.62 -17.20 6.81
CA TYR A 450 -11.44 -18.40 6.00
C TYR A 450 -10.38 -18.15 4.93
N PHE A 451 -9.92 -19.20 4.26
CA PHE A 451 -9.08 -19.06 3.07
C PHE A 451 -9.91 -19.31 1.82
N GLU A 452 -9.62 -18.58 0.76
CA GLU A 452 -10.15 -18.83 -0.58
C GLU A 452 -9.03 -18.83 -1.61
N GLU A 453 -9.19 -19.65 -2.64
CA GLU A 453 -8.22 -19.74 -3.72
C GLU A 453 -8.42 -18.58 -4.71
N TYR A 454 -7.38 -17.80 -4.93
CA TYR A 454 -7.38 -16.65 -5.84
C TYR A 454 -6.55 -16.95 -7.08
N LYS A 455 -7.04 -16.51 -8.25
CA LYS A 455 -6.42 -16.76 -9.56
C LYS A 455 -5.94 -15.45 -10.18
N TYR A 456 -4.72 -15.45 -10.71
CA TYR A 456 -4.14 -14.33 -11.45
C TYR A 456 -3.43 -14.81 -12.73
N ASP A 457 -3.38 -13.94 -13.73
CA ASP A 457 -2.90 -14.24 -15.08
C ASP A 457 -1.37 -14.13 -15.19
N LEU A 458 -0.73 -15.12 -15.82
CA LEU A 458 0.71 -15.13 -16.08
C LEU A 458 1.06 -14.55 -17.46
N ILE A 459 0.12 -13.92 -18.17
CA ILE A 459 0.27 -13.48 -19.55
C ILE A 459 1.54 -12.65 -19.82
N ASN A 460 1.89 -11.72 -18.91
CA ASN A 460 3.07 -10.86 -19.04
C ASN A 460 4.39 -11.58 -18.72
N ALA A 461 4.34 -12.79 -18.15
CA ALA A 461 5.52 -13.60 -17.93
C ALA A 461 6.10 -14.14 -19.26
N PHE A 462 5.26 -14.30 -20.29
CA PHE A 462 5.63 -14.97 -21.54
C PHE A 462 6.14 -13.99 -22.60
N ASN A 463 7.20 -14.38 -23.31
CA ASN A 463 7.68 -13.65 -24.50
C ASN A 463 7.13 -14.29 -25.78
N ASP A 464 6.43 -13.55 -26.62
CA ASP A 464 5.90 -14.03 -27.90
C ASP A 464 6.75 -13.56 -29.08
N ASN A 465 6.80 -14.37 -30.13
CA ASN A 465 7.44 -13.99 -31.40
C ASN A 465 6.44 -13.33 -32.36
N THR A 466 5.24 -12.99 -31.89
CA THR A 466 4.15 -12.41 -32.70
C THR A 466 3.65 -11.13 -32.06
N THR A 467 3.12 -10.22 -32.88
CA THR A 467 2.47 -8.98 -32.42
C THR A 467 0.97 -9.16 -32.16
N GLN A 468 0.43 -10.38 -32.30
CA GLN A 468 -0.99 -10.64 -32.04
C GLN A 468 -1.25 -10.69 -30.54
N THR A 469 -2.31 -10.02 -30.08
CA THR A 469 -2.77 -10.11 -28.69
C THR A 469 -3.55 -11.40 -28.50
N GLU A 470 -2.90 -12.42 -27.95
CA GLU A 470 -3.54 -13.68 -27.58
C GLU A 470 -3.37 -13.91 -26.08
N PHE A 471 -4.49 -14.10 -25.37
CA PHE A 471 -4.48 -14.58 -23.99
C PHE A 471 -4.35 -16.10 -24.02
N TYR A 472 -3.31 -16.63 -23.37
CA TYR A 472 -3.05 -18.07 -23.30
C TYR A 472 -3.94 -18.80 -22.29
N ASP A 473 -4.62 -18.04 -21.43
CA ASP A 473 -5.40 -18.57 -20.31
C ASP A 473 -4.55 -19.50 -19.43
N ILE A 474 -3.31 -19.08 -19.14
CA ILE A 474 -2.38 -19.76 -18.23
C ILE A 474 -2.29 -18.92 -16.95
N TYR A 475 -2.70 -19.51 -15.84
CA TYR A 475 -2.87 -18.83 -14.57
C TYR A 475 -2.01 -19.46 -13.48
N ALA A 476 -1.71 -18.68 -12.46
CA ALA A 476 -1.31 -19.19 -11.16
C ALA A 476 -2.42 -18.95 -10.14
N THR A 477 -2.46 -19.79 -9.11
CA THR A 477 -3.41 -19.66 -8.00
C THR A 477 -2.70 -19.71 -6.66
N MET A 478 -3.26 -19.03 -5.67
CA MET A 478 -2.79 -19.09 -4.30
C MET A 478 -3.94 -18.94 -3.30
N PRO A 479 -3.85 -19.56 -2.11
CA PRO A 479 -4.78 -19.31 -1.03
C PRO A 479 -4.60 -17.87 -0.51
N ARG A 480 -5.69 -17.16 -0.24
CA ARG A 480 -5.69 -15.83 0.39
C ARG A 480 -6.67 -15.81 1.55
N LEU A 481 -6.30 -15.14 2.64
CA LEU A 481 -7.16 -14.97 3.81
C LEU A 481 -8.32 -14.02 3.45
N ASN A 482 -9.53 -14.37 3.90
CA ASN A 482 -10.74 -13.56 3.78
C ASN A 482 -11.60 -13.68 5.05
N HIS A 483 -12.65 -12.88 5.16
CA HIS A 483 -13.59 -12.90 6.26
C HIS A 483 -15.05 -12.91 5.77
N LYS A 484 -15.96 -13.36 6.64
CA LYS A 484 -17.41 -13.23 6.41
C LYS A 484 -17.82 -11.78 6.63
N GLU A 485 -18.80 -11.31 5.85
CA GLU A 485 -19.38 -9.99 6.08
C GLU A 485 -20.01 -9.89 7.48
N PHE A 486 -19.76 -8.78 8.15
CA PHE A 486 -20.35 -8.44 9.44
C PHE A 486 -20.76 -6.96 9.45
N THR A 487 -21.47 -6.55 10.51
CA THR A 487 -21.98 -5.18 10.59
C THR A 487 -21.89 -4.67 12.02
N TYR A 488 -21.27 -3.51 12.19
CA TYR A 488 -21.28 -2.76 13.44
C TYR A 488 -22.65 -2.12 13.66
N LYS A 489 -23.19 -2.30 14.87
CA LYS A 489 -24.42 -1.70 15.37
C LYS A 489 -24.08 -0.87 16.60
N ILE A 490 -23.94 0.44 16.41
CA ILE A 490 -23.46 1.37 17.44
C ILE A 490 -24.63 2.25 17.88
N LYS A 491 -24.97 2.24 19.17
CA LYS A 491 -26.00 3.12 19.73
C LYS A 491 -25.33 4.34 20.35
N VAL A 492 -25.70 5.52 19.87
CA VAL A 492 -25.16 6.80 20.32
C VAL A 492 -26.30 7.71 20.76
N GLN A 493 -26.19 8.28 21.96
CA GLN A 493 -27.13 9.26 22.48
C GLN A 493 -26.56 10.66 22.28
N ASN A 494 -27.37 11.55 21.71
CA ASN A 494 -27.08 12.97 21.65
C ASN A 494 -28.04 13.73 22.58
N ASN A 495 -27.55 14.07 23.77
CA ASN A 495 -28.28 14.80 24.80
C ASN A 495 -28.28 16.33 24.57
N ASN A 496 -27.76 16.79 23.43
CA ASN A 496 -27.86 18.19 23.03
C ASN A 496 -29.23 18.48 22.39
N GLY A 497 -29.69 19.73 22.47
CA GLY A 497 -30.93 20.19 21.82
C GLY A 497 -30.83 20.36 20.30
N SER A 498 -29.70 20.04 19.68
CA SER A 498 -29.46 20.21 18.24
C SER A 498 -28.63 19.06 17.65
N PRO A 499 -28.74 18.82 16.32
CA PRO A 499 -27.90 17.84 15.65
C PRO A 499 -26.41 18.18 15.80
N LYS A 500 -25.58 17.14 15.93
CA LYS A 500 -24.12 17.24 16.02
C LYS A 500 -23.47 16.41 14.92
N LYS A 501 -22.53 17.00 14.18
CA LYS A 501 -21.72 16.27 13.20
C LYS A 501 -20.56 15.62 13.95
N SER A 502 -20.32 14.34 13.71
CA SER A 502 -19.36 13.54 14.46
C SER A 502 -18.49 12.71 13.53
N VAL A 503 -17.28 12.38 13.98
CA VAL A 503 -16.43 11.34 13.40
C VAL A 503 -16.56 10.09 14.28
N ILE A 504 -16.85 8.95 13.67
CA ILE A 504 -16.89 7.64 14.33
C ILE A 504 -15.57 6.94 14.01
N ARG A 505 -14.83 6.56 15.05
CA ARG A 505 -13.52 5.91 14.98
C ARG A 505 -13.64 4.53 15.60
N ILE A 506 -13.27 3.49 14.87
CA ILE A 506 -13.32 2.11 15.33
C ILE A 506 -11.90 1.56 15.32
N LEU A 507 -11.41 1.13 16.50
CA LEU A 507 -10.09 0.52 16.65
C LEU A 507 -10.24 -0.83 17.35
N ALA A 508 -9.36 -1.78 17.03
CA ALA A 508 -9.30 -3.08 17.68
C ALA A 508 -7.88 -3.38 18.14
N MET A 509 -7.70 -3.64 19.44
CA MET A 509 -6.40 -4.02 20.00
C MET A 509 -6.43 -5.47 20.53
N PRO A 510 -5.36 -6.25 20.32
CA PRO A 510 -5.28 -7.62 20.85
C PRO A 510 -5.35 -7.62 22.38
N TYR A 511 -6.12 -8.55 22.95
CA TYR A 511 -6.26 -8.67 24.41
C TYR A 511 -5.20 -9.59 25.03
N ARG A 512 -4.73 -10.59 24.27
CA ARG A 512 -3.70 -11.54 24.69
C ARG A 512 -2.62 -11.64 23.63
N ASP A 513 -1.38 -11.83 24.07
CA ASP A 513 -0.26 -12.12 23.17
C ASP A 513 -0.30 -13.58 22.68
N GLY A 514 0.63 -13.95 21.78
CA GLY A 514 0.70 -15.31 21.26
C GLY A 514 1.09 -16.38 22.30
N ASN A 515 1.55 -15.98 23.49
CA ASN A 515 1.79 -16.87 24.63
C ASN A 515 0.56 -17.00 25.56
N GLY A 516 -0.51 -16.23 25.30
CA GLY A 516 -1.73 -16.18 26.08
C GLY A 516 -1.70 -15.21 27.27
N ALA A 517 -0.63 -14.43 27.46
CA ALA A 517 -0.55 -13.41 28.50
C ALA A 517 -1.47 -12.23 28.16
N ILE A 518 -2.08 -11.61 29.19
CA ILE A 518 -2.90 -10.41 28.99
C ILE A 518 -1.98 -9.24 28.62
N ILE A 519 -2.32 -8.53 27.56
CA ILE A 519 -1.61 -7.31 27.15
C ILE A 519 -2.15 -6.13 27.99
N PRO A 520 -1.30 -5.39 28.71
CA PRO A 520 -1.71 -4.16 29.39
C PRO A 520 -2.34 -3.17 28.40
N PHE A 521 -3.34 -2.40 28.82
CA PHE A 521 -4.06 -1.48 27.93
C PHE A 521 -3.11 -0.51 27.19
N ASP A 522 -2.18 0.11 27.93
CA ASP A 522 -1.22 1.07 27.37
C ASP A 522 -0.23 0.45 26.37
N GLU A 523 0.04 -0.86 26.48
CA GLU A 523 0.82 -1.58 25.45
C GLU A 523 -0.08 -2.01 24.29
N GLY A 524 -1.32 -2.40 24.57
CA GLY A 524 -2.32 -2.81 23.59
C GLY A 524 -2.70 -1.68 22.63
N ARG A 525 -2.74 -0.42 23.07
CA ARG A 525 -3.00 0.73 22.19
C ARG A 525 -1.96 0.87 21.07
N TRP A 526 -0.68 0.54 21.32
CA TRP A 526 0.36 0.57 20.30
C TRP A 526 0.24 -0.59 19.31
N LEU A 527 -0.53 -1.62 19.65
CA LEU A 527 -0.90 -2.73 18.77
C LEU A 527 -2.30 -2.56 18.18
N ALA A 528 -2.93 -1.39 18.37
CA ALA A 528 -4.27 -1.14 17.87
C ALA A 528 -4.26 -1.10 16.34
N ILE A 529 -5.22 -1.83 15.79
CA ILE A 529 -5.54 -1.84 14.37
C ILE A 529 -6.70 -0.89 14.18
N GLU A 530 -6.54 0.10 13.30
CA GLU A 530 -7.69 0.89 12.85
C GLU A 530 -8.62 0.00 12.04
N MET A 531 -9.92 0.06 12.32
CA MET A 531 -10.94 -0.80 11.69
C MET A 531 -11.88 -0.01 10.78
N ASP A 532 -12.19 1.25 11.14
CA ASP A 532 -13.01 2.15 10.33
C ASP A 532 -12.94 3.58 10.83
N LEU A 533 -13.13 4.54 9.93
CA LEU A 533 -13.26 5.96 10.23
C LEU A 533 -14.28 6.60 9.29
N PHE A 534 -15.34 7.21 9.82
CA PHE A 534 -16.38 7.83 8.99
C PHE A 534 -17.17 8.91 9.72
N VAL A 535 -17.77 9.84 8.97
CA VAL A 535 -18.60 10.91 9.53
C VAL A 535 -20.07 10.53 9.60
N LYS A 536 -20.72 10.92 10.71
CA LYS A 536 -22.16 10.80 10.89
C LYS A 536 -22.74 12.05 11.56
N THR A 537 -23.89 12.50 11.07
CA THR A 537 -24.71 13.49 11.77
C THR A 537 -25.62 12.78 12.77
N LEU A 538 -25.51 13.13 14.05
CA LEU A 538 -26.29 12.61 15.16
C LEU A 538 -27.45 13.55 15.47
N THR A 539 -28.70 13.08 15.33
CA THR A 539 -29.90 13.83 15.72
C THR A 539 -30.07 13.84 17.25
N PRO A 540 -30.74 14.83 17.85
CA PRO A 540 -31.08 14.81 19.28
C PRO A 540 -31.79 13.50 19.69
N GLY A 541 -31.42 12.95 20.84
CA GLY A 541 -31.92 11.67 21.34
C GLY A 541 -31.08 10.47 20.90
N ASP A 542 -31.73 9.31 20.79
CA ASP A 542 -31.08 8.04 20.44
C ASP A 542 -30.80 7.94 18.94
N ASN A 543 -29.59 7.51 18.57
CA ASN A 543 -29.15 7.23 17.21
C ASN A 543 -28.66 5.79 17.12
N GLU A 544 -29.13 5.04 16.12
CA GLU A 544 -28.61 3.71 15.81
C GLU A 544 -27.81 3.77 14.50
N ILE A 545 -26.50 3.58 14.61
CA ILE A 545 -25.57 3.60 13.48
C ILE A 545 -25.35 2.15 13.03
N THR A 546 -25.54 1.91 11.75
CA THR A 546 -25.25 0.63 11.08
C THR A 546 -24.12 0.85 10.08
N ARG A 547 -23.06 0.06 10.17
CA ARG A 547 -21.87 0.17 9.30
C ARG A 547 -21.36 -1.23 8.94
N LYS A 548 -21.35 -1.57 7.65
CA LYS A 548 -20.90 -2.89 7.16
C LYS A 548 -19.38 -2.95 7.06
N SER A 549 -18.81 -4.14 7.22
CA SER A 549 -17.38 -4.37 6.97
C SER A 549 -16.95 -3.97 5.55
N SER A 550 -17.82 -4.18 4.55
CA SER A 550 -17.58 -3.78 3.16
C SER A 550 -17.55 -2.25 2.94
N GLU A 551 -17.93 -1.45 3.93
CA GLU A 551 -17.97 0.02 3.84
C GLU A 551 -16.75 0.68 4.51
N ALA A 552 -15.85 -0.12 5.12
CA ALA A 552 -14.71 0.38 5.87
C ALA A 552 -13.80 1.26 5.01
N SER A 553 -13.57 2.50 5.46
CA SER A 553 -12.83 3.54 4.70
C SER A 553 -11.32 3.32 4.61
N ILE A 554 -10.83 2.32 5.34
CA ILE A 554 -9.42 1.97 5.51
C ILE A 554 -8.98 0.89 4.52
N THR A 555 -9.96 0.24 3.89
CA THR A 555 -9.76 -0.92 3.04
C THR A 555 -10.11 -0.64 1.59
N VAL A 556 -9.52 -1.41 0.69
CA VAL A 556 -9.81 -1.36 -0.75
C VAL A 556 -10.25 -2.72 -1.28
N PRO A 557 -11.07 -2.78 -2.35
CA PRO A 557 -11.32 -4.03 -3.03
C PRO A 557 -10.05 -4.54 -3.74
N ASP A 558 -10.02 -5.83 -4.07
CA ASP A 558 -8.99 -6.35 -4.97
C ASP A 558 -9.12 -5.74 -6.37
N VAL A 559 -8.01 -5.36 -6.96
CA VAL A 559 -7.96 -4.89 -8.36
C VAL A 559 -8.35 -6.06 -9.28
N PRO A 560 -9.18 -5.84 -10.32
CA PRO A 560 -9.52 -6.89 -11.28
C PRO A 560 -8.27 -7.45 -11.96
N THR A 561 -8.36 -8.71 -12.41
CA THR A 561 -7.30 -9.29 -13.24
C THR A 561 -7.07 -8.43 -14.48
N TYR A 562 -5.87 -8.46 -15.03
CA TYR A 562 -5.45 -7.69 -16.19
C TYR A 562 -6.41 -7.88 -17.36
N LYS A 563 -6.79 -9.13 -17.62
CA LYS A 563 -7.77 -9.50 -18.64
C LYS A 563 -9.12 -8.85 -18.38
N THR A 564 -9.64 -8.96 -17.15
CA THR A 564 -10.91 -8.31 -16.76
C THR A 564 -10.83 -6.80 -16.87
N LEU A 565 -9.72 -6.17 -16.48
CA LEU A 565 -9.51 -4.72 -16.59
C LEU A 565 -9.55 -4.26 -18.06
N VAL A 566 -8.91 -5.01 -18.96
CA VAL A 566 -8.99 -4.77 -20.41
C VAL A 566 -10.43 -4.92 -20.91
N GLU A 567 -11.11 -6.03 -20.59
CA GLU A 567 -12.50 -6.28 -21.00
C GLU A 567 -13.47 -5.19 -20.51
N MET A 568 -13.35 -4.77 -19.25
CA MET A 568 -14.12 -3.66 -18.68
C MET A 568 -13.84 -2.34 -19.40
N THR A 569 -12.59 -2.09 -19.79
CA THR A 569 -12.20 -0.89 -20.53
C THR A 569 -12.81 -0.85 -21.92
N GLU A 570 -12.69 -1.95 -22.69
CA GLU A 570 -13.27 -2.06 -24.04
C GLU A 570 -14.80 -1.99 -24.03
N SER A 571 -15.42 -2.57 -23.00
CA SER A 571 -16.87 -2.52 -22.80
C SER A 571 -17.37 -1.23 -22.13
N ARG A 572 -16.46 -0.30 -21.78
CA ARG A 572 -16.77 0.99 -21.15
C ARG A 572 -17.57 0.83 -19.84
N GLN A 573 -17.16 -0.13 -19.01
CA GLN A 573 -17.68 -0.34 -17.65
C GLN A 573 -16.94 0.52 -16.64
N THR A 574 -17.68 1.12 -15.69
CA THR A 574 -17.11 2.00 -14.67
C THR A 574 -16.03 1.28 -13.84
N LEU A 575 -14.92 1.98 -13.62
CA LEU A 575 -13.78 1.52 -12.84
C LEU A 575 -13.61 2.28 -11.51
N GLU A 576 -14.60 3.12 -11.14
CA GLU A 576 -14.51 4.06 -10.03
C GLU A 576 -14.12 3.41 -8.69
N MET A 577 -14.56 2.16 -8.46
CA MET A 577 -14.27 1.43 -7.23
C MET A 577 -12.81 0.97 -7.11
N TYR A 578 -12.04 0.98 -8.20
CA TYR A 578 -10.64 0.55 -8.23
C TYR A 578 -9.65 1.72 -8.41
N GLU A 579 -10.15 2.96 -8.48
CA GLU A 579 -9.32 4.16 -8.65
C GLU A 579 -8.35 4.38 -7.48
N SER A 580 -8.83 4.12 -6.26
CA SER A 580 -7.98 4.09 -5.07
C SER A 580 -7.61 2.64 -4.76
N ALA A 581 -6.37 2.28 -5.07
CA ALA A 581 -5.78 1.01 -4.64
C ALA A 581 -5.00 1.15 -3.32
N THR A 582 -5.09 2.31 -2.66
CA THR A 582 -4.31 2.58 -1.45
C THR A 582 -5.15 2.26 -0.22
N GLY A 583 -4.84 1.11 0.36
CA GLY A 583 -5.51 0.56 1.54
C GLY A 583 -5.11 -0.89 1.69
N ILE A 584 -5.26 -1.42 2.90
CA ILE A 584 -5.18 -2.87 3.07
C ILE A 584 -6.38 -3.50 2.34
N PRO A 585 -6.21 -4.62 1.64
CA PRO A 585 -7.35 -5.25 0.98
C PRO A 585 -8.46 -5.63 1.97
N ASN A 586 -9.72 -5.41 1.61
CA ASN A 586 -10.86 -5.60 2.52
C ASN A 586 -10.93 -7.00 3.15
N ARG A 587 -10.58 -8.04 2.39
CA ARG A 587 -10.48 -9.42 2.90
C ARG A 587 -9.52 -9.59 4.10
N LEU A 588 -8.57 -8.66 4.26
CA LEU A 588 -7.60 -8.59 5.36
C LEU A 588 -8.01 -7.57 6.44
N LEU A 589 -9.27 -7.10 6.47
CA LEU A 589 -9.77 -6.25 7.56
C LEU A 589 -9.60 -6.93 8.92
N LEU A 590 -9.94 -8.21 9.01
CA LEU A 590 -9.74 -9.01 10.22
C LEU A 590 -8.42 -9.79 10.15
N PRO A 591 -7.68 -9.90 11.27
CA PRO A 591 -6.63 -10.91 11.37
C PRO A 591 -7.20 -12.30 11.30
N LYS A 592 -6.38 -13.28 10.89
CA LYS A 592 -6.78 -14.69 10.96
C LYS A 592 -7.25 -14.99 12.38
N GLY A 593 -8.41 -15.60 12.55
CA GLY A 593 -8.85 -16.11 13.85
C GLY A 593 -8.20 -17.45 14.21
N ASN A 594 -8.71 -18.10 15.24
CA ASN A 594 -8.43 -19.52 15.52
C ASN A 594 -9.72 -20.21 16.03
N GLU A 595 -9.66 -21.52 16.27
CA GLU A 595 -10.82 -22.30 16.72
C GLU A 595 -11.38 -21.82 18.07
N GLU A 596 -10.54 -21.28 18.95
CA GLU A 596 -10.90 -20.79 20.28
C GLU A 596 -11.45 -19.35 20.29
N GLY A 597 -11.26 -18.64 19.18
CA GLY A 597 -11.53 -17.23 18.99
C GLY A 597 -10.44 -16.34 19.59
N VAL A 598 -9.70 -15.62 18.74
CA VAL A 598 -8.69 -14.64 19.15
C VAL A 598 -9.39 -13.41 19.71
N GLN A 599 -9.03 -13.00 20.93
CA GLN A 599 -9.71 -11.94 21.66
C GLN A 599 -9.16 -10.56 21.33
N PHE A 600 -10.05 -9.63 20.97
CA PHE A 600 -9.73 -8.21 20.76
C PHE A 600 -10.63 -7.33 21.62
N ARG A 601 -10.06 -6.24 22.13
CA ARG A 601 -10.82 -5.10 22.68
C ARG A 601 -11.20 -4.21 21.50
N LEU A 602 -12.49 -4.14 21.17
CA LEU A 602 -13.02 -3.25 20.14
C LEU A 602 -13.45 -1.94 20.80
N LEU A 603 -12.80 -0.85 20.43
CA LEU A 603 -13.06 0.50 20.94
C LEU A 603 -13.74 1.34 19.86
N VAL A 604 -14.82 2.01 20.24
CA VAL A 604 -15.49 3.02 19.43
C VAL A 604 -15.38 4.37 20.13
N ALA A 605 -14.79 5.35 19.43
CA ALA A 605 -14.75 6.74 19.86
C ALA A 605 -15.58 7.61 18.92
N VAL A 606 -16.43 8.48 19.48
CA VAL A 606 -17.24 9.45 18.75
C VAL A 606 -16.72 10.85 19.06
N THR A 607 -16.20 11.55 18.05
CA THR A 607 -15.49 12.82 18.22
C THR A 607 -16.14 13.94 17.40
N ASP A 608 -15.83 15.20 17.71
CA ASP A 608 -16.49 16.37 17.12
C ASP A 608 -15.95 16.69 15.73
N ALA A 609 -16.78 16.48 14.69
CA ALA A 609 -16.36 16.72 13.31
C ALA A 609 -16.03 18.20 13.02
N GLN A 610 -16.54 19.16 13.81
CA GLN A 610 -16.18 20.56 13.62
C GLN A 610 -14.71 20.84 13.96
N GLN A 611 -14.16 20.07 14.89
CA GLN A 611 -12.76 20.17 15.33
C GLN A 611 -11.85 19.28 14.49
N ASP A 612 -12.36 18.14 14.04
CA ASP A 612 -11.57 17.09 13.42
C ASP A 612 -11.47 17.24 11.90
N VAL A 613 -12.45 17.82 11.21
CA VAL A 613 -12.48 17.78 9.74
C VAL A 613 -11.79 18.98 9.11
N ASN A 614 -10.86 18.73 8.17
CA ASN A 614 -10.21 19.76 7.33
C ASN A 614 -11.14 20.26 6.21
N ASP A 615 -11.69 19.32 5.44
CA ASP A 615 -12.61 19.62 4.32
C ASP A 615 -13.78 18.63 4.34
N GLU A 616 -15.00 19.18 4.43
CA GLU A 616 -16.22 18.36 4.45
C GLU A 616 -16.44 17.58 3.15
N SER A 617 -15.95 18.10 2.01
CA SER A 617 -16.08 17.46 0.70
C SER A 617 -15.27 16.15 0.61
N ILE A 618 -14.13 16.09 1.31
CA ILE A 618 -13.24 14.92 1.32
C ILE A 618 -13.82 13.80 2.18
N ILE A 619 -14.47 14.13 3.30
CA ILE A 619 -15.03 13.08 4.18
C ILE A 619 -16.36 12.52 3.67
N THR A 620 -17.12 13.29 2.89
CA THR A 620 -18.32 12.77 2.21
C THR A 620 -18.01 11.81 1.05
N MET A 621 -16.74 11.69 0.63
CA MET A 621 -16.29 10.57 -0.16
C MET A 621 -16.36 9.34 0.76
N ASN A 622 -17.48 8.62 0.74
CA ASN A 622 -17.74 7.39 1.48
C ASN A 622 -16.79 6.22 1.13
N LYS A 623 -15.58 6.49 0.66
CA LYS A 623 -14.73 5.48 0.04
C LYS A 623 -13.31 5.44 0.61
N TYR A 624 -12.61 6.56 0.91
CA TYR A 624 -11.19 6.49 1.30
C TYR A 624 -10.74 7.64 2.23
N HIS A 625 -10.20 7.34 3.41
CA HIS A 625 -9.71 8.37 4.36
C HIS A 625 -8.24 8.20 4.79
N HIS A 626 -7.64 7.03 4.62
CA HIS A 626 -6.41 6.67 5.33
C HIS A 626 -5.11 7.35 4.86
N TYR A 627 -5.05 7.84 3.62
CA TYR A 627 -3.80 8.37 3.03
C TYR A 627 -3.95 9.75 2.38
N GLY A 628 -5.01 10.46 2.75
CA GLY A 628 -5.37 11.74 2.15
C GLY A 628 -5.98 11.63 0.75
N VAL A 629 -6.58 12.73 0.29
CA VAL A 629 -7.09 12.85 -1.08
C VAL A 629 -6.38 14.02 -1.73
N ARG A 630 -5.61 13.74 -2.80
CA ARG A 630 -4.87 14.76 -3.57
C ARG A 630 -3.90 15.59 -2.70
N GLY A 631 -3.22 14.94 -1.77
CA GLY A 631 -2.26 15.59 -0.87
C GLY A 631 -2.89 16.39 0.25
N VAL A 632 -4.17 16.19 0.57
CA VAL A 632 -4.84 16.79 1.73
C VAL A 632 -5.29 15.69 2.69
N GLN A 633 -4.88 15.79 3.96
CA GLN A 633 -5.34 14.87 4.99
C GLN A 633 -6.73 15.30 5.51
N PRO A 634 -7.78 14.45 5.41
CA PRO A 634 -9.15 14.84 5.76
C PRO A 634 -9.37 15.09 7.26
N ASP A 635 -8.65 14.36 8.10
CA ASP A 635 -8.74 14.43 9.55
C ASP A 635 -7.57 15.25 10.12
N LYS A 636 -7.87 16.23 10.96
CA LYS A 636 -6.91 17.08 11.67
C LYS A 636 -6.27 16.37 12.85
N ARG A 637 -6.90 15.31 13.38
CA ARG A 637 -6.35 14.58 14.51
C ARG A 637 -5.10 13.79 14.11
N PRO A 638 -4.16 13.57 15.04
CA PRO A 638 -3.11 12.57 14.87
C PRO A 638 -3.67 11.24 14.40
N PHE A 639 -2.93 10.54 13.55
CA PHE A 639 -3.33 9.19 13.15
C PHE A 639 -3.37 8.25 14.37
N GLY A 640 -4.39 7.38 14.44
CA GLY A 640 -4.60 6.49 15.59
C GLY A 640 -5.37 7.13 16.76
N TYR A 641 -5.76 8.41 16.67
CA TYR A 641 -6.54 9.07 17.71
C TYR A 641 -7.83 8.31 18.06
N PRO A 642 -8.17 8.12 19.35
CA PRO A 642 -7.53 8.68 20.54
C PRO A 642 -6.51 7.75 21.23
N LEU A 643 -6.05 6.70 20.55
CA LEU A 643 -5.12 5.70 21.08
C LEU A 643 -3.67 5.94 20.65
N ASP A 644 -3.39 7.03 19.94
CA ASP A 644 -2.05 7.38 19.50
C ASP A 644 -1.12 7.63 20.70
N ARG A 645 -1.57 8.34 21.74
CA ARG A 645 -0.77 8.66 22.93
C ARG A 645 -0.90 7.64 24.06
N ARG A 646 0.02 7.73 25.04
CA ARG A 646 -0.06 6.97 26.30
C ARG A 646 -1.41 7.14 27.00
N VAL A 647 -1.93 6.02 27.49
CA VAL A 647 -3.12 5.91 28.33
C VAL A 647 -2.70 5.25 29.64
N PRO A 648 -2.12 6.02 30.59
CA PRO A 648 -1.57 5.47 31.83
C PRO A 648 -2.64 4.90 32.77
N ASP A 649 -3.89 5.31 32.59
CA ASP A 649 -5.03 4.83 33.37
C ASP A 649 -6.19 4.45 32.43
N GLU A 650 -6.48 3.15 32.32
CA GLU A 650 -7.53 2.64 31.41
C GLU A 650 -8.95 3.06 31.84
N HIS A 651 -9.14 3.49 33.10
CA HIS A 651 -10.45 4.00 33.56
C HIS A 651 -10.92 5.24 32.78
N ILE A 652 -10.03 5.94 32.08
CA ILE A 652 -10.41 7.06 31.21
C ILE A 652 -11.43 6.64 30.13
N VAL A 653 -11.38 5.37 29.69
CA VAL A 653 -12.33 4.80 28.72
C VAL A 653 -13.75 4.76 29.29
N ASP A 654 -13.89 4.45 30.58
CA ASP A 654 -15.19 4.43 31.28
C ASP A 654 -15.67 5.84 31.66
N GLU A 655 -14.72 6.76 31.87
CA GLU A 655 -15.00 8.13 32.30
C GLU A 655 -15.40 9.08 31.16
N VAL A 656 -15.02 8.78 29.93
CA VAL A 656 -15.30 9.59 28.73
C VAL A 656 -16.54 9.01 28.04
N PRO A 657 -17.73 9.65 28.14
CA PRO A 657 -18.99 9.01 27.73
C PRO A 657 -19.09 8.70 26.23
N ASN A 658 -18.35 9.44 25.40
CA ASN A 658 -18.31 9.28 23.95
C ASN A 658 -17.26 8.25 23.47
N ILE A 659 -16.65 7.50 24.39
CA ILE A 659 -15.79 6.35 24.10
C ILE A 659 -16.42 5.11 24.77
N LYS A 660 -16.38 3.97 24.09
CA LYS A 660 -16.81 2.70 24.68
C LYS A 660 -15.98 1.54 24.13
N GLU A 661 -15.65 0.60 24.99
CA GLU A 661 -15.00 -0.67 24.63
C GLU A 661 -15.98 -1.85 24.75
N THR A 662 -15.80 -2.86 23.91
CA THR A 662 -16.40 -4.19 24.07
C THR A 662 -15.43 -5.29 23.66
N MET A 663 -15.54 -6.47 24.25
CA MET A 663 -14.72 -7.63 23.88
C MET A 663 -15.32 -8.37 22.70
N VAL A 664 -14.50 -8.65 21.69
CA VAL A 664 -14.87 -9.43 20.50
C VAL A 664 -13.92 -10.60 20.30
N LYS A 665 -14.37 -11.60 19.54
CA LYS A 665 -13.57 -12.77 19.20
C LYS A 665 -13.59 -13.01 17.70
N VAL A 666 -12.43 -13.21 17.10
CA VAL A 666 -12.27 -13.58 15.69
C VAL A 666 -11.96 -15.06 15.59
N TYR A 667 -12.80 -15.81 14.87
CA TYR A 667 -12.69 -17.25 14.69
C TYR A 667 -12.11 -17.61 13.33
N ASN A 668 -11.50 -18.79 13.25
CA ASN A 668 -11.13 -19.43 11.99
C ASN A 668 -11.31 -20.94 12.17
N HIS A 669 -12.13 -21.54 11.31
CA HIS A 669 -12.45 -22.97 11.35
C HIS A 669 -11.73 -23.77 10.25
N ASN A 670 -10.58 -23.25 9.78
CA ASN A 670 -9.78 -23.81 8.68
C ASN A 670 -10.61 -24.09 7.41
N ILE A 671 -11.64 -23.28 7.17
CA ILE A 671 -12.45 -23.36 5.97
C ILE A 671 -11.61 -22.89 4.78
N PHE A 672 -11.61 -23.68 3.71
CA PHE A 672 -10.93 -23.37 2.46
C PHE A 672 -11.93 -23.45 1.29
N ILE A 673 -12.06 -22.37 0.53
CA ILE A 673 -12.96 -22.25 -0.62
C ILE A 673 -12.13 -22.38 -1.92
N PRO A 674 -12.24 -23.49 -2.67
CA PRO A 674 -11.52 -23.64 -3.94
C PRO A 674 -12.17 -22.82 -5.06
N ILE A 675 -11.43 -22.54 -6.13
CA ILE A 675 -11.98 -21.96 -7.36
C ILE A 675 -13.03 -22.93 -7.94
N PRO A 676 -14.22 -22.46 -8.34
CA PRO A 676 -15.22 -23.30 -8.99
C PRO A 676 -14.62 -24.00 -10.22
N HIS A 677 -14.74 -25.33 -10.29
CA HIS A 677 -14.41 -26.06 -11.50
C HIS A 677 -15.47 -25.71 -12.57
N ASN A 678 -15.07 -24.95 -13.60
CA ASN A 678 -15.84 -24.80 -14.83
C ASN A 678 -15.23 -25.67 -15.93
#